data_AF-A0AAE6YK86-F1
#
_entry.id   AF-A0AAE6YK86-F1
#
_cell.length_a   1.000
_cell.length_b   1.000
_cell.length_c   1.000
_cell.angle_alpha   90.00
_cell.angle_beta   90.00
_cell.angle_gamma   90.00
#
_symmetry.space_group_name_H-M   'P 1'
#
loop_
_entity.id
_entity.type
_entity.pdbx_description
1 polymer ?
#
loop_
_entity_poly.entity_id
_entity_poly.type
_entity_poly.pdbx_seq_one_letter_code
_entity_poly.pdbx_strand_id
1 'polypeptide(L)'
;MKKKWILLAIVAVSTCLLGVKAVAASSVNDYIIKNNVTPAGETLSLGRIYNQNPNKNGGINMDYTDGKPKMVIIHEVGVDGGSINGSIDYMVRTQDSAFVHSFVDGSQLITIADKVKKSWGSGQWGNNYGIQIEQMRVTTSGAFYKQIATLAKWTADQLIKYDMGAPKLMSSPSSVQRNDLSIKPDGNLASHKMIAYKFNQTTNHVDPDEYWARFGYNMNQFRDLVEYYYNQLGTPKINSTSVEGNPATGNFKVRVKTSGGVSSVSVPIWSNANGQDDLTWYPATKVKEGEYLATFDGANHNYESGAYSVHAYAYSGTKSTATNVSSTLQVGYPSTPSVHYQTHVQDMGWQQSVIDGETSGTVGQLRRVEALKLAVTGNVSGGIQYKSHVQDVGWQTSVSNNALSGTTGKSLRVEAIQIDLTGNLKSQYDIYYRSQIQDRGWLGWAKNGESSGTQGLSLRLESIQVKLVKKGAAFDTEGEAFLDSILSVTYQTHVQDKGWQYSVRDGAVSGTSNQQLRLESIKIGLDNVAFNKLTGGIQYQTHIQDRGWQNSVSNKAISGTTGQSLRLEAIRINLTETVAQNYDVYYRVHVQDKGWLGWAKNGDSAGTQGLGLRMEAIQIKLLKKGTTFDVGGQAFIVPELVVSYQTHIQDVGWQTAVKDGETSGTLGESRRLEGLKVKLANIAANNLTGGIQYQAHVQDIGWQNPVSDNAVSGTTGQGLRLEAIRINLTGTLAQNYNIYYRVYVQDKGWLGWAQNGASASSQGLGLRLEAIQVKLIKKGIVFDVGGSAFAVLDDKPTPTPPPSPTFPTPSFSLTGVNDTQKAWLNSIYPSAQKLAKENDLFPSIMVSQAIAESAWGQSELATNANNLFGVKADASWKGYKYKAWTTEVVNGQTIKVQADFRKYNSQAESLTDYVTKIRTTMNGSAYRYQGVWRSNARTYQNAAQALKDGGYATDPDYPKNLIDRIVKYRLDTLD
;
A
#
# COMPACT_ATOMS: atom_id res chain seq x y z
N MET A 1 -41.11 47.57 68.21
CA MET A 1 -40.03 48.15 69.05
C MET A 1 -38.94 48.73 68.14
N LYS A 2 -38.64 50.03 68.30
CA LYS A 2 -37.45 50.83 67.89
C LYS A 2 -37.12 50.92 66.37
N LYS A 3 -37.48 52.01 65.64
CA LYS A 3 -36.81 53.35 65.48
C LYS A 3 -35.58 53.26 64.52
N LYS A 4 -35.36 53.99 63.40
CA LYS A 4 -35.68 55.37 62.89
C LYS A 4 -35.70 55.35 61.33
N TRP A 5 -36.67 55.90 60.58
CA TRP A 5 -36.89 57.30 60.12
C TRP A 5 -35.81 57.88 59.16
N ILE A 6 -36.13 58.10 57.85
CA ILE A 6 -36.38 59.43 57.21
C ILE A 6 -36.37 59.44 55.65
N LEU A 7 -37.45 60.05 55.12
CA LEU A 7 -37.78 60.77 53.86
C LEU A 7 -37.37 60.23 52.47
N LEU A 8 -38.26 60.09 51.47
CA LEU A 8 -39.22 60.99 50.75
C LEU A 8 -38.62 61.70 49.52
N ALA A 9 -39.41 61.64 48.44
CA ALA A 9 -39.53 62.56 47.31
C ALA A 9 -38.86 62.20 45.96
N ILE A 10 -39.75 61.87 45.03
CA ILE A 10 -39.66 61.98 43.58
C ILE A 10 -39.12 63.37 43.18
N VAL A 11 -38.09 63.40 42.33
CA VAL A 11 -37.70 64.58 41.55
C VAL A 11 -37.43 64.16 40.10
N ALA A 12 -38.09 64.86 39.20
CA ALA A 12 -37.90 64.82 37.76
C ALA A 12 -36.43 65.02 37.39
N VAL A 13 -35.89 64.14 36.55
CA VAL A 13 -34.54 64.31 36.01
C VAL A 13 -34.60 65.30 34.86
N SER A 14 -34.12 66.50 35.15
CA SER A 14 -33.70 67.51 34.18
C SER A 14 -32.73 66.93 33.16
N THR A 15 -32.97 67.27 31.90
CA THR A 15 -32.06 67.13 30.78
C THR A 15 -30.81 67.99 31.00
N CYS A 16 -29.69 67.35 31.33
CA CYS A 16 -28.37 67.95 31.16
C CYS A 16 -28.00 67.92 29.67
N LEU A 17 -28.13 69.07 29.02
CA LEU A 17 -27.42 69.38 27.77
C LEU A 17 -25.92 69.37 28.05
N LEU A 18 -25.23 68.31 27.62
CA LEU A 18 -23.79 68.34 27.41
C LEU A 18 -23.54 68.89 26.01
N GLY A 19 -22.79 69.99 25.97
CA GLY A 19 -22.51 70.76 24.76
C GLY A 19 -21.87 69.93 23.66
N VAL A 20 -22.64 69.74 22.59
CA VAL A 20 -22.08 69.36 21.28
C VAL A 20 -21.40 70.61 20.74
N LYS A 21 -20.07 70.57 20.61
CA LYS A 21 -19.34 71.56 19.82
C LYS A 21 -19.93 71.55 18.41
N ALA A 22 -20.64 72.60 18.03
CA ALA A 22 -21.10 72.78 16.67
C ALA A 22 -19.86 72.92 15.76
N VAL A 23 -19.55 71.86 15.02
CA VAL A 23 -18.59 71.91 13.91
C VAL A 23 -19.22 72.83 12.86
N ALA A 24 -18.49 73.84 12.40
CA ALA A 24 -18.96 74.72 11.36
C ALA A 24 -19.13 73.92 10.06
N ALA A 25 -20.35 73.54 9.74
CA ALA A 25 -20.65 72.79 8.53
C ALA A 25 -20.43 73.66 7.29
N SER A 26 -19.90 73.05 6.22
CA SER A 26 -19.77 73.71 4.93
C SER A 26 -21.12 73.78 4.23
N SER A 27 -21.34 74.80 3.40
CA SER A 27 -22.54 74.88 2.55
C SER A 27 -22.73 73.63 1.68
N VAL A 28 -21.64 72.95 1.31
CA VAL A 28 -21.64 71.67 0.59
C VAL A 28 -22.15 70.52 1.46
N ASN A 29 -21.58 70.33 2.66
CA ASN A 29 -21.97 69.26 3.59
C ASN A 29 -23.41 69.43 4.06
N ASP A 30 -23.78 70.65 4.41
CA ASP A 30 -25.15 70.99 4.79
C ASP A 30 -26.12 70.66 3.67
N TYR A 31 -25.78 71.00 2.42
CA TYR A 31 -26.62 70.65 1.28
C TYR A 31 -26.75 69.13 1.13
N ILE A 32 -25.63 68.39 1.18
CA ILE A 32 -25.60 66.93 1.04
C ILE A 32 -26.48 66.26 2.10
N ILE A 33 -26.31 66.67 3.36
CA ILE A 33 -27.01 66.09 4.52
C ILE A 33 -28.49 66.48 4.48
N LYS A 34 -28.81 67.77 4.33
CA LYS A 34 -30.18 68.30 4.37
C LYS A 34 -31.04 67.74 3.23
N ASN A 35 -30.47 67.58 2.04
CA ASN A 35 -31.19 67.07 0.88
C ASN A 35 -31.04 65.55 0.72
N ASN A 36 -30.43 64.85 1.68
CA ASN A 36 -30.20 63.41 1.66
C ASN A 36 -29.64 62.92 0.31
N VAL A 37 -28.60 63.61 -0.18
CA VAL A 37 -28.00 63.30 -1.49
C VAL A 37 -27.51 61.86 -1.48
N THR A 38 -28.16 60.99 -2.24
CA THR A 38 -27.88 59.55 -2.24
C THR A 38 -26.47 59.28 -2.78
N PRO A 39 -25.56 58.59 -2.08
CA PRO A 39 -24.29 58.13 -2.65
C PRO A 39 -24.49 57.16 -3.82
N ALA A 40 -23.57 57.15 -4.81
CA ALA A 40 -23.54 56.08 -5.82
C ALA A 40 -23.02 54.76 -5.22
N GLY A 41 -23.49 53.63 -5.76
CA GLY A 41 -22.98 52.30 -5.41
C GLY A 41 -21.60 52.04 -6.03
N GLU A 42 -20.81 51.18 -5.40
CA GLU A 42 -19.52 50.75 -5.93
C GLU A 42 -19.70 49.63 -6.97
N THR A 43 -19.14 49.82 -8.16
CA THR A 43 -19.01 48.78 -9.18
C THR A 43 -17.59 48.22 -9.17
N LEU A 44 -17.45 46.89 -9.08
CA LEU A 44 -16.16 46.21 -9.14
C LEU A 44 -15.84 45.78 -10.59
N SER A 45 -14.74 46.30 -11.13
CA SER A 45 -14.16 45.96 -12.44
C SER A 45 -12.74 45.42 -12.26
N LEU A 46 -12.60 44.38 -11.43
CA LEU A 46 -11.32 43.80 -11.04
C LEU A 46 -10.69 42.98 -12.17
N GLY A 47 -9.37 42.73 -12.05
CA GLY A 47 -8.60 41.90 -12.99
C GLY A 47 -8.00 42.66 -14.18
N ARG A 48 -8.22 43.97 -14.27
CA ARG A 48 -7.66 44.84 -15.32
C ARG A 48 -6.23 45.30 -15.04
N ILE A 49 -5.83 45.30 -13.76
CA ILE A 49 -4.48 45.63 -13.31
C ILE A 49 -3.67 44.34 -13.14
N TYR A 50 -2.79 44.01 -14.10
CA TYR A 50 -1.93 42.84 -14.02
C TYR A 50 -0.80 43.02 -13.00
N ASN A 51 -0.45 44.26 -12.63
CA ASN A 51 0.58 44.52 -11.60
C ASN A 51 0.21 43.96 -10.22
N GLN A 52 -1.08 43.76 -9.94
CA GLN A 52 -1.56 43.10 -8.72
C GLN A 52 -1.73 41.57 -8.87
N ASN A 53 -1.49 41.01 -10.05
CA ASN A 53 -1.55 39.58 -10.30
C ASN A 53 -0.14 38.96 -10.11
N PRO A 54 0.08 38.12 -9.09
CA PRO A 54 1.40 37.56 -8.80
C PRO A 54 1.96 36.69 -9.94
N ASN A 55 1.09 36.19 -10.82
CA ASN A 55 1.51 35.40 -11.98
C ASN A 55 1.87 36.25 -13.20
N LYS A 56 1.62 37.57 -13.17
CA LYS A 56 1.83 38.47 -14.31
C LYS A 56 2.74 39.66 -14.01
N ASN A 57 3.02 39.94 -12.74
CA ASN A 57 3.75 41.13 -12.30
C ASN A 57 5.26 40.91 -12.10
N GLY A 58 5.82 39.79 -12.59
CA GLY A 58 7.26 39.52 -12.48
C GLY A 58 7.78 39.29 -11.05
N GLY A 59 6.92 38.92 -10.11
CA GLY A 59 7.30 38.67 -8.71
C GLY A 59 7.32 39.91 -7.83
N ILE A 60 6.76 41.03 -8.28
CA ILE A 60 6.67 42.25 -7.47
C ILE A 60 5.74 42.04 -6.27
N ASN A 61 6.21 42.36 -5.07
CA ASN A 61 5.39 42.30 -3.87
C ASN A 61 4.41 43.47 -3.80
N MET A 62 3.12 43.16 -3.84
CA MET A 62 2.03 44.13 -3.79
C MET A 62 1.30 44.15 -2.45
N ASP A 63 1.82 43.49 -1.42
CA ASP A 63 1.19 43.44 -0.09
C ASP A 63 1.57 44.66 0.73
N TYR A 64 0.59 45.27 1.41
CA TYR A 64 0.78 46.38 2.36
C TYR A 64 1.82 46.04 3.44
N THR A 65 2.55 47.05 3.91
CA THR A 65 3.63 46.86 4.91
C THR A 65 3.13 46.21 6.21
N ASP A 66 1.93 46.58 6.67
CA ASP A 66 1.30 45.99 7.86
C ASP A 66 0.27 44.89 7.51
N GLY A 67 0.34 44.32 6.29
CA GLY A 67 -0.61 43.31 5.78
C GLY A 67 -2.01 43.82 5.43
N LYS A 68 -2.35 45.05 5.82
CA LYS A 68 -3.60 45.74 5.48
C LYS A 68 -3.38 47.25 5.27
N PRO A 69 -4.23 47.94 4.50
CA PRO A 69 -4.15 49.40 4.38
C PRO A 69 -4.43 50.10 5.71
N LYS A 70 -3.87 51.29 5.86
CA LYS A 70 -3.94 52.13 7.07
C LYS A 70 -4.59 53.49 6.83
N MET A 71 -4.76 53.89 5.58
CA MET A 71 -5.41 55.15 5.23
C MET A 71 -6.12 55.10 3.89
N VAL A 72 -6.92 56.12 3.62
CA VAL A 72 -7.42 56.47 2.28
C VAL A 72 -6.75 57.77 1.81
N ILE A 73 -6.25 57.78 0.58
CA ILE A 73 -5.61 58.92 -0.07
C ILE A 73 -6.52 59.39 -1.20
N ILE A 74 -6.85 60.67 -1.16
CA ILE A 74 -7.77 61.32 -2.08
C ILE A 74 -6.98 62.02 -3.18
N HIS A 75 -7.32 61.69 -4.44
CA HIS A 75 -6.71 62.21 -5.65
C HIS A 75 -7.71 62.92 -6.57
N GLU A 76 -7.19 63.55 -7.63
CA GLU A 76 -7.95 63.99 -8.79
C GLU A 76 -7.22 63.74 -10.14
N VAL A 77 -7.98 63.65 -11.24
CA VAL A 77 -7.38 63.27 -12.54
C VAL A 77 -6.64 64.39 -13.29
N GLY A 78 -6.50 65.59 -12.70
CA GLY A 78 -5.80 66.73 -13.29
C GLY A 78 -6.42 67.38 -14.54
N VAL A 79 -7.41 66.76 -15.20
CA VAL A 79 -7.99 67.20 -16.48
C VAL A 79 -9.49 67.48 -16.39
N ASP A 80 -9.93 68.57 -17.04
CA ASP A 80 -11.34 68.93 -17.16
C ASP A 80 -11.99 68.22 -18.37
N GLY A 81 -13.24 67.75 -18.22
CA GLY A 81 -14.04 67.22 -19.34
C GLY A 81 -13.79 65.76 -19.76
N GLY A 82 -12.97 65.00 -19.04
CA GLY A 82 -12.75 63.56 -19.27
C GLY A 82 -13.86 62.67 -18.70
N SER A 83 -14.03 61.46 -19.25
CA SER A 83 -14.94 60.44 -18.69
C SER A 83 -14.22 59.49 -17.72
N ILE A 84 -14.95 58.94 -16.76
CA ILE A 84 -14.43 57.97 -15.79
C ILE A 84 -13.84 56.73 -16.51
N ASN A 85 -14.55 56.19 -17.49
CA ASN A 85 -14.09 55.03 -18.27
C ASN A 85 -12.85 55.36 -19.12
N GLY A 86 -12.79 56.56 -19.72
CA GLY A 86 -11.60 56.98 -20.47
C GLY A 86 -10.35 57.07 -19.59
N SER A 87 -10.50 57.57 -18.37
CA SER A 87 -9.41 57.66 -17.39
C SER A 87 -8.98 56.29 -16.88
N ILE A 88 -9.94 55.40 -16.61
CA ILE A 88 -9.67 53.99 -16.29
C ILE A 88 -8.90 53.31 -17.43
N ASP A 89 -9.34 53.47 -18.68
CA ASP A 89 -8.70 52.84 -19.83
C ASP A 89 -7.28 53.37 -20.04
N TYR A 90 -7.07 54.67 -19.86
CA TYR A 90 -5.74 55.27 -19.87
C TYR A 90 -4.85 54.67 -18.78
N MET A 91 -5.35 54.57 -17.55
CA MET A 91 -4.60 54.05 -16.41
C MET A 91 -4.29 52.56 -16.54
N VAL A 92 -5.22 51.76 -17.05
CA VAL A 92 -4.97 50.33 -17.32
C VAL A 92 -3.87 50.15 -18.36
N ARG A 93 -3.79 51.01 -19.39
CA ARG A 93 -2.71 50.98 -20.40
C ARG A 93 -1.36 51.47 -19.86
N THR A 94 -1.37 52.30 -18.81
CA THR A 94 -0.18 52.96 -18.26
C THR A 94 0.14 52.49 -16.83
N GLN A 95 -0.40 51.33 -16.42
CA GLN A 95 -0.37 50.83 -15.05
C GLN A 95 1.03 50.58 -14.48
N ASP A 96 2.04 50.43 -15.34
CA ASP A 96 3.45 50.31 -14.94
C ASP A 96 4.02 51.64 -14.43
N SER A 97 3.45 52.76 -14.87
CA SER A 97 3.83 54.10 -14.40
C SER A 97 3.04 54.49 -13.17
N ALA A 98 1.71 54.39 -13.23
CA ALA A 98 0.85 54.69 -12.10
C ALA A 98 -0.50 54.00 -12.22
N PHE A 99 -1.06 53.59 -11.08
CA PHE A 99 -2.48 53.23 -10.99
C PHE A 99 -3.03 53.45 -9.58
N VAL A 100 -4.35 53.64 -9.49
CA VAL A 100 -5.11 53.72 -8.23
C VAL A 100 -6.13 52.59 -8.10
N HIS A 101 -6.81 52.50 -6.95
CA HIS A 101 -7.79 51.45 -6.72
C HIS A 101 -9.14 51.76 -7.35
N SER A 102 -9.57 53.02 -7.24
CA SER A 102 -10.95 53.41 -7.50
C SER A 102 -11.02 54.76 -8.17
N PHE A 103 -12.13 55.00 -8.86
CA PHE A 103 -12.47 56.26 -9.50
C PHE A 103 -13.90 56.67 -9.13
N VAL A 104 -14.14 57.97 -9.00
CA VAL A 104 -15.47 58.51 -8.72
C VAL A 104 -15.76 59.77 -9.53
N ASP A 105 -16.98 59.86 -10.05
CA ASP A 105 -17.54 61.07 -10.66
C ASP A 105 -18.89 61.44 -10.03
N GLY A 106 -19.62 62.39 -10.63
CA GLY A 106 -20.93 62.82 -10.14
C GLY A 106 -22.06 61.80 -10.31
N SER A 107 -21.78 60.59 -10.79
CA SER A 107 -22.78 59.57 -11.12
C SER A 107 -22.39 58.15 -10.71
N GLN A 108 -21.10 57.81 -10.73
CA GLN A 108 -20.59 56.44 -10.60
C GLN A 108 -19.34 56.37 -9.72
N LEU A 109 -19.13 55.20 -9.12
CA LEU A 109 -17.94 54.81 -8.39
C LEU A 109 -17.48 53.44 -8.92
N ILE A 110 -16.25 53.37 -9.44
CA ILE A 110 -15.72 52.17 -10.09
C ILE A 110 -14.38 51.79 -9.45
N THR A 111 -14.25 50.56 -8.99
CA THR A 111 -12.99 50.00 -8.46
C THR A 111 -12.38 49.05 -9.49
N ILE A 112 -11.12 49.30 -9.85
CA ILE A 112 -10.39 48.56 -10.89
C ILE A 112 -9.23 47.71 -10.35
N ALA A 113 -8.81 47.97 -9.11
CA ALA A 113 -7.72 47.26 -8.44
C ALA A 113 -8.18 46.69 -7.08
N ASP A 114 -7.62 45.56 -6.68
CA ASP A 114 -7.88 44.94 -5.40
C ASP A 114 -7.32 45.80 -4.26
N LYS A 115 -8.19 46.18 -3.33
CA LYS A 115 -7.90 47.06 -2.19
C LYS A 115 -7.16 46.38 -1.05
N VAL A 116 -7.00 45.04 -1.08
CA VAL A 116 -6.13 44.33 -0.13
C VAL A 116 -4.66 44.38 -0.54
N LYS A 117 -4.36 44.89 -1.74
CA LYS A 117 -3.01 45.09 -2.29
C LYS A 117 -2.74 46.57 -2.50
N LYS A 118 -1.47 46.96 -2.63
CA LYS A 118 -1.04 48.35 -2.90
C LYS A 118 -1.46 48.81 -4.30
N SER A 119 -1.46 50.12 -4.49
CA SER A 119 -1.46 50.78 -5.81
C SER A 119 -0.25 51.72 -5.95
N TRP A 120 -0.02 52.28 -7.16
CA TRP A 120 1.14 53.13 -7.45
C TRP A 120 0.76 54.55 -7.88
N GLY A 121 0.06 55.31 -7.03
CA GLY A 121 -0.43 56.66 -7.37
C GLY A 121 -0.01 57.78 -6.43
N SER A 122 0.63 57.50 -5.29
CA SER A 122 0.99 58.54 -4.28
C SER A 122 2.45 58.48 -3.80
N GLY A 123 3.32 57.91 -4.64
CA GLY A 123 4.72 57.69 -4.32
C GLY A 123 4.96 56.55 -3.32
N GLN A 124 6.21 56.12 -3.16
CA GLN A 124 6.58 54.90 -2.44
C GLN A 124 5.96 54.80 -1.03
N TRP A 125 5.95 55.89 -0.27
CA TRP A 125 5.40 55.88 1.09
C TRP A 125 3.87 55.77 1.09
N GLY A 126 3.15 56.59 0.31
CA GLY A 126 1.69 56.55 0.25
C GLY A 126 1.17 55.21 -0.29
N ASN A 127 1.86 54.64 -1.29
CA ASN A 127 1.60 53.30 -1.83
C ASN A 127 1.67 52.20 -0.77
N ASN A 128 2.53 52.36 0.24
CA ASN A 128 2.73 51.34 1.28
C ASN A 128 1.59 51.25 2.30
N TYR A 129 0.70 52.24 2.36
CA TYR A 129 -0.30 52.36 3.43
C TYR A 129 -1.70 52.75 2.93
N GLY A 130 -1.83 53.37 1.75
CA GLY A 130 -3.05 54.00 1.31
C GLY A 130 -3.83 53.22 0.27
N ILE A 131 -5.14 53.09 0.50
CA ILE A 131 -6.10 52.91 -0.59
C ILE A 131 -6.23 54.26 -1.30
N GLN A 132 -6.15 54.25 -2.61
CA GLN A 132 -6.06 55.48 -3.43
C GLN A 132 -7.27 55.56 -4.36
N ILE A 133 -7.91 56.73 -4.40
CA ILE A 133 -9.09 56.98 -5.21
C ILE A 133 -8.97 58.28 -5.99
N GLU A 134 -9.29 58.20 -7.28
CA GLU A 134 -9.26 59.33 -8.23
C GLU A 134 -10.64 59.96 -8.41
N GLN A 135 -10.70 61.28 -8.30
CA GLN A 135 -11.91 62.05 -8.60
C GLN A 135 -11.84 62.62 -10.01
N MET A 136 -12.90 62.40 -10.80
CA MET A 136 -13.10 63.10 -12.06
C MET A 136 -13.47 64.57 -11.80
N ARG A 137 -12.94 65.52 -12.58
CA ARG A 137 -13.36 66.92 -12.45
C ARG A 137 -14.75 67.12 -13.05
N VAL A 138 -15.74 67.37 -12.20
CA VAL A 138 -17.11 67.74 -12.61
C VAL A 138 -17.30 69.25 -12.64
N THR A 139 -18.24 69.74 -13.45
CA THR A 139 -18.43 71.18 -13.74
C THR A 139 -19.66 71.81 -13.09
N THR A 140 -20.55 71.03 -12.47
CA THR A 140 -21.76 71.54 -11.81
C THR A 140 -21.77 71.21 -10.33
N SER A 141 -22.35 72.11 -9.52
CA SER A 141 -22.45 71.89 -8.07
C SER A 141 -23.25 70.63 -7.73
N GLY A 142 -24.31 70.31 -8.49
CA GLY A 142 -25.10 69.09 -8.28
C GLY A 142 -24.28 67.81 -8.47
N ALA A 143 -23.47 67.75 -9.54
CA ALA A 143 -22.55 66.64 -9.76
C ALA A 143 -21.47 66.58 -8.67
N PHE A 144 -20.96 67.74 -8.22
CA PHE A 144 -19.96 67.80 -7.16
C PHE A 144 -20.51 67.30 -5.82
N TYR A 145 -21.73 67.70 -5.43
CA TYR A 145 -22.37 67.22 -4.21
C TYR A 145 -22.55 65.70 -4.23
N LYS A 146 -22.97 65.14 -5.36
CA LYS A 146 -23.13 63.70 -5.54
C LYS A 146 -21.79 62.97 -5.48
N GLN A 147 -20.75 63.51 -6.12
CA GLN A 147 -19.40 62.97 -6.08
C GLN A 147 -18.84 62.96 -4.64
N ILE A 148 -18.94 64.07 -3.92
CA ILE A 148 -18.42 64.22 -2.55
C ILE A 148 -19.19 63.34 -1.56
N ALA A 149 -20.53 63.25 -1.68
CA ALA A 149 -21.32 62.32 -0.89
C ALA A 149 -20.91 60.86 -1.12
N THR A 150 -20.69 60.49 -2.38
CA THR A 150 -20.23 59.16 -2.79
C THR A 150 -18.85 58.85 -2.23
N LEU A 151 -17.90 59.76 -2.44
CA LEU A 151 -16.53 59.64 -1.98
C LEU A 151 -16.43 59.57 -0.45
N ALA A 152 -17.17 60.40 0.28
CA ALA A 152 -17.14 60.44 1.74
C ALA A 152 -17.73 59.16 2.35
N LYS A 153 -18.88 58.71 1.84
CA LYS A 153 -19.52 57.46 2.28
C LYS A 153 -18.63 56.24 1.98
N TRP A 154 -18.07 56.17 0.77
CA TRP A 154 -17.14 55.10 0.41
C TRP A 154 -15.87 55.09 1.24
N THR A 155 -15.32 56.28 1.56
CA THR A 155 -14.16 56.42 2.45
C THR A 155 -14.50 55.89 3.85
N ALA A 156 -15.64 56.28 4.41
CA ALA A 156 -16.12 55.76 5.69
C ALA A 156 -16.26 54.23 5.68
N ASP A 157 -16.82 53.66 4.60
CA ASP A 157 -16.90 52.21 4.41
C ASP A 157 -15.50 51.56 4.44
N GLN A 158 -14.48 52.16 3.81
CA GLN A 158 -13.13 51.60 3.81
C GLN A 158 -12.47 51.68 5.20
N LEU A 159 -12.65 52.81 5.91
CA LEU A 159 -12.12 52.97 7.27
C LEU A 159 -12.70 51.91 8.23
N ILE A 160 -13.98 51.58 8.07
CA ILE A 160 -14.66 50.52 8.84
C ILE A 160 -14.16 49.14 8.38
N LYS A 161 -14.18 48.87 7.07
CA LYS A 161 -13.84 47.58 6.48
C LYS A 161 -12.43 47.10 6.83
N TYR A 162 -11.46 48.02 6.82
CA TYR A 162 -10.06 47.70 7.11
C TYR A 162 -9.62 48.03 8.53
N ASP A 163 -10.56 48.47 9.37
CA ASP A 163 -10.31 48.78 10.77
C ASP A 163 -9.18 49.81 10.92
N MET A 164 -9.41 50.98 10.33
CA MET A 164 -8.48 52.12 10.35
C MET A 164 -8.82 53.12 11.47
N GLY A 165 -9.95 52.95 12.16
CA GLY A 165 -10.47 53.87 13.18
C GLY A 165 -11.32 55.01 12.61
N ALA A 166 -11.77 55.91 13.50
CA ALA A 166 -12.53 57.10 13.13
C ALA A 166 -11.69 58.04 12.22
N PRO A 167 -12.30 58.76 11.28
CA PRO A 167 -11.57 59.56 10.29
C PRO A 167 -10.73 60.65 10.97
N LYS A 168 -9.43 60.63 10.67
CA LYS A 168 -8.42 61.54 11.19
C LYS A 168 -7.51 61.95 10.05
N LEU A 169 -7.46 63.25 9.78
CA LEU A 169 -6.52 63.80 8.81
C LEU A 169 -5.08 63.50 9.24
N MET A 170 -4.25 63.12 8.28
CA MET A 170 -2.80 63.07 8.46
C MET A 170 -2.29 64.47 8.85
N SER A 171 -1.30 64.58 9.74
CA SER A 171 -0.69 65.89 9.95
C SER A 171 0.10 66.29 8.70
N SER A 172 -0.01 67.54 8.23
CA SER A 172 0.70 68.04 7.06
C SER A 172 1.40 69.35 7.40
N PRO A 173 2.73 69.46 7.20
CA PRO A 173 3.44 70.71 7.41
C PRO A 173 3.03 71.76 6.36
N SER A 174 3.26 73.04 6.65
CA SER A 174 2.94 74.16 5.74
C SER A 174 3.92 74.28 4.56
N SER A 175 5.08 73.65 4.68
CA SER A 175 6.09 73.56 3.63
C SER A 175 6.63 72.14 3.56
N VAL A 176 7.19 71.83 2.40
CA VAL A 176 7.69 70.52 2.04
C VAL A 176 8.90 70.12 2.93
N GLN A 177 8.81 68.98 3.62
CA GLN A 177 9.87 68.48 4.52
C GLN A 177 10.53 67.20 3.98
N ARG A 178 11.87 67.09 4.06
CA ARG A 178 12.57 65.80 3.87
C ARG A 178 12.54 65.02 5.18
N ASN A 179 11.63 64.06 5.30
CA ASN A 179 11.49 63.25 6.51
C ASN A 179 11.59 61.75 6.24
N ASP A 180 11.88 61.03 7.33
CA ASP A 180 12.10 59.60 7.43
C ASP A 180 10.90 58.77 6.94
N LEU A 181 11.14 57.92 5.94
CA LEU A 181 10.14 57.01 5.35
C LEU A 181 9.75 55.84 6.28
N SER A 182 10.43 55.69 7.43
CA SER A 182 10.09 54.71 8.47
C SER A 182 8.87 55.12 9.31
N ILE A 183 8.47 56.40 9.27
CA ILE A 183 7.38 56.94 10.08
C ILE A 183 6.05 56.31 9.65
N LYS A 184 5.30 55.79 10.62
CA LYS A 184 3.96 55.25 10.42
C LYS A 184 2.91 56.37 10.25
N PRO A 185 1.79 56.11 9.56
CA PRO A 185 0.71 57.09 9.43
C PRO A 185 0.19 57.58 10.80
N ASP A 186 0.09 58.90 10.98
CA ASP A 186 -0.49 59.54 12.18
C ASP A 186 -1.96 59.97 12.00
N GLY A 187 -2.51 59.74 10.80
CA GLY A 187 -3.91 59.85 10.42
C GLY A 187 -4.26 58.79 9.37
N ASN A 188 -5.55 58.53 9.18
CA ASN A 188 -6.09 57.52 8.27
C ASN A 188 -6.80 58.12 7.04
N LEU A 189 -6.73 59.44 6.89
CA LEU A 189 -7.25 60.16 5.73
C LEU A 189 -6.26 61.24 5.29
N ALA A 190 -5.93 61.30 4.01
CA ALA A 190 -4.99 62.27 3.47
C ALA A 190 -5.39 62.72 2.06
N SER A 191 -5.02 63.94 1.69
CA SER A 191 -4.89 64.32 0.28
C SER A 191 -3.50 63.98 -0.25
N HIS A 192 -3.34 63.90 -1.56
CA HIS A 192 -2.03 63.71 -2.17
C HIS A 192 -1.04 64.80 -1.76
N LYS A 193 -1.49 66.05 -1.64
CA LYS A 193 -0.69 67.17 -1.11
C LYS A 193 -0.12 66.91 0.27
N MET A 194 -0.93 66.35 1.18
CA MET A 194 -0.50 66.07 2.56
C MET A 194 0.61 65.02 2.57
N ILE A 195 0.55 64.04 1.67
CA ILE A 195 1.64 63.06 1.47
C ILE A 195 2.89 63.77 0.92
N ALA A 196 2.74 64.56 -0.15
CA ALA A 196 3.84 65.26 -0.80
C ALA A 196 4.60 66.19 0.16
N TYR A 197 3.86 66.95 0.98
CA TYR A 197 4.46 67.94 1.88
C TYR A 197 5.18 67.29 3.06
N LYS A 198 4.70 66.13 3.53
CA LYS A 198 5.26 65.46 4.70
C LYS A 198 6.48 64.59 4.39
N PHE A 199 6.51 63.95 3.22
CA PHE A 199 7.50 62.91 2.89
C PHE A 199 8.24 63.20 1.58
N ASN A 200 8.76 64.42 1.41
CA ASN A 200 9.28 65.03 0.17
C ASN A 200 10.38 64.28 -0.62
N GLN A 201 10.16 63.05 -1.06
CA GLN A 201 11.07 62.34 -1.97
C GLN A 201 10.32 61.40 -2.93
N THR A 202 8.98 61.44 -2.99
CA THR A 202 8.23 60.45 -3.81
C THR A 202 7.12 61.03 -4.69
N THR A 203 6.69 62.28 -4.50
CA THR A 203 5.67 63.00 -5.32
C THR A 203 5.66 64.50 -4.97
N ASN A 204 5.27 65.37 -5.91
CA ASN A 204 5.12 66.83 -5.72
C ASN A 204 3.69 67.33 -6.00
N HIS A 205 2.75 66.40 -6.11
CA HIS A 205 1.36 66.67 -6.43
C HIS A 205 0.63 67.37 -5.26
N VAL A 206 -0.37 68.20 -5.59
CA VAL A 206 -1.08 69.06 -4.63
C VAL A 206 -2.59 68.83 -4.58
N ASP A 207 -3.07 67.78 -5.22
CA ASP A 207 -4.48 67.41 -5.29
C ASP A 207 -5.05 66.85 -3.98
N PRO A 208 -6.37 66.97 -3.77
CA PRO A 208 -7.39 67.59 -4.64
C PRO A 208 -7.66 69.07 -4.32
N ASP A 209 -6.78 69.72 -3.56
CA ASP A 209 -7.03 71.03 -2.93
C ASP A 209 -7.52 72.10 -3.91
N GLU A 210 -6.85 72.27 -5.07
CA GLU A 210 -7.21 73.28 -6.06
C GLU A 210 -8.60 73.00 -6.67
N TYR A 211 -8.87 71.73 -6.98
CA TYR A 211 -10.14 71.31 -7.55
C TYR A 211 -11.30 71.58 -6.58
N TRP A 212 -11.13 71.21 -5.31
CA TRP A 212 -12.15 71.42 -4.29
C TRP A 212 -12.35 72.90 -3.94
N ALA A 213 -11.30 73.72 -4.01
CA ALA A 213 -11.40 75.16 -3.80
C ALA A 213 -12.35 75.83 -4.82
N ARG A 214 -12.49 75.29 -6.05
CA ARG A 214 -13.45 75.78 -7.06
C ARG A 214 -14.91 75.74 -6.57
N PHE A 215 -15.21 74.87 -5.61
CA PHE A 215 -16.53 74.70 -5.00
C PHE A 215 -16.58 75.18 -3.54
N GLY A 216 -15.55 75.90 -3.07
CA GLY A 216 -15.44 76.34 -1.68
C GLY A 216 -15.30 75.18 -0.68
N TYR A 217 -14.71 74.05 -1.12
CA TYR A 217 -14.60 72.83 -0.34
C TYR A 217 -13.13 72.50 0.03
N ASN A 218 -12.89 71.74 1.10
CA ASN A 218 -11.54 71.35 1.54
C ASN A 218 -11.48 70.04 2.35
N MET A 219 -10.27 69.55 2.65
CA MET A 219 -10.03 68.30 3.39
C MET A 219 -10.61 68.27 4.81
N ASN A 220 -10.72 69.39 5.52
CA ASN A 220 -11.36 69.41 6.84
C ASN A 220 -12.86 69.11 6.71
N GLN A 221 -13.52 69.80 5.79
CA GLN A 221 -14.95 69.60 5.52
C GLN A 221 -15.21 68.18 4.99
N PHE A 222 -14.31 67.65 4.16
CA PHE A 222 -14.38 66.26 3.73
C PHE A 222 -14.27 65.27 4.89
N ARG A 223 -13.28 65.45 5.79
CA ARG A 223 -13.14 64.63 7.00
C ARG A 223 -14.38 64.67 7.87
N ASP A 224 -15.03 65.83 8.03
CA ASP A 224 -16.27 65.97 8.81
C ASP A 224 -17.43 65.20 8.14
N LEU A 225 -17.54 65.21 6.81
CA LEU A 225 -18.55 64.42 6.09
C LEU A 225 -18.26 62.91 6.15
N VAL A 226 -17.00 62.51 6.07
CA VAL A 226 -16.58 61.12 6.29
C VAL A 226 -16.95 60.69 7.71
N GLU A 227 -16.76 61.55 8.71
CA GLU A 227 -17.13 61.28 10.11
C GLU A 227 -18.65 61.10 10.27
N TYR A 228 -19.44 61.95 9.63
CA TYR A 228 -20.89 61.81 9.58
C TYR A 228 -21.30 60.42 9.06
N TYR A 229 -20.79 60.00 7.90
CA TYR A 229 -21.09 58.66 7.35
C TYR A 229 -20.52 57.53 8.21
N TYR A 230 -19.30 57.67 8.74
CA TYR A 230 -18.65 56.69 9.62
C TYR A 230 -19.49 56.40 10.88
N ASN A 231 -20.09 57.44 11.46
CA ASN A 231 -20.95 57.30 12.62
C ASN A 231 -22.30 56.64 12.29
N GLN A 232 -22.85 56.88 11.10
CA GLN A 232 -24.09 56.23 10.62
C GLN A 232 -23.89 54.75 10.26
N LEU A 233 -22.76 54.42 9.62
CA LEU A 233 -22.38 53.06 9.22
C LEU A 233 -21.78 52.25 10.38
N GLY A 234 -21.44 52.91 11.48
CA GLY A 234 -20.56 52.36 12.50
C GLY A 234 -21.21 51.35 13.45
N THR A 235 -22.47 51.48 13.85
CA THR A 235 -23.00 50.58 14.90
C THR A 235 -23.95 49.53 14.30
N PRO A 236 -23.51 48.26 14.15
CA PRO A 236 -24.39 47.20 13.68
C PRO A 236 -25.50 46.98 14.72
N LYS A 237 -26.72 46.78 14.24
CA LYS A 237 -27.89 46.49 15.08
C LYS A 237 -28.54 45.19 14.62
N ILE A 238 -28.89 44.33 15.57
CA ILE A 238 -29.78 43.18 15.33
C ILE A 238 -31.20 43.63 15.73
N ASN A 239 -32.07 43.75 14.74
CA ASN A 239 -33.44 44.21 14.94
C ASN A 239 -34.34 43.07 15.43
N SER A 240 -34.14 41.84 14.93
CA SER A 240 -34.89 40.65 15.33
C SER A 240 -34.20 39.36 14.89
N THR A 241 -34.46 38.26 15.60
CA THR A 241 -34.01 36.91 15.23
C THR A 241 -35.16 35.91 15.26
N SER A 242 -35.14 34.89 14.40
CA SER A 242 -36.12 33.80 14.43
C SER A 242 -35.51 32.49 13.98
N VAL A 243 -36.04 31.38 14.51
CA VAL A 243 -35.72 30.02 14.06
C VAL A 243 -36.80 29.57 13.07
N GLU A 244 -36.40 29.08 11.91
CA GLU A 244 -37.29 28.59 10.85
C GLU A 244 -37.07 27.09 10.61
N GLY A 245 -38.12 26.35 10.28
CA GLY A 245 -38.06 24.89 10.12
C GLY A 245 -38.44 24.14 11.38
N ASN A 246 -37.95 22.90 11.52
CA ASN A 246 -38.24 22.02 12.64
C ASN A 246 -36.94 21.62 13.38
N PRO A 247 -36.57 22.33 14.46
CA PRO A 247 -35.43 21.98 15.29
C PRO A 247 -35.50 20.56 15.86
N ALA A 248 -36.71 20.05 16.16
CA ALA A 248 -36.90 18.71 16.72
C ALA A 248 -36.52 17.57 15.77
N THR A 249 -36.18 17.86 14.51
CA THR A 249 -35.63 16.90 13.54
C THR A 249 -34.23 17.28 13.06
N GLY A 250 -33.59 18.27 13.70
CA GLY A 250 -32.30 18.82 13.27
C GLY A 250 -32.37 19.65 11.98
N ASN A 251 -33.57 19.99 11.49
CA ASN A 251 -33.77 20.71 10.24
C ASN A 251 -34.28 22.13 10.49
N PHE A 252 -33.36 23.06 10.79
CA PHE A 252 -33.73 24.45 11.02
C PHE A 252 -32.72 25.45 10.46
N LYS A 253 -33.16 26.71 10.37
CA LYS A 253 -32.35 27.86 9.98
C LYS A 253 -32.55 28.98 10.99
N VAL A 254 -31.55 29.84 11.13
CA VAL A 254 -31.61 31.02 11.98
C VAL A 254 -31.61 32.26 11.10
N ARG A 255 -32.72 32.99 11.12
CA ARG A 255 -32.87 34.26 10.41
C ARG A 255 -32.52 35.41 11.33
N VAL A 256 -31.74 36.36 10.83
CA VAL A 256 -31.28 37.54 11.55
C VAL A 256 -31.57 38.78 10.71
N LYS A 257 -32.41 39.68 11.22
CA LYS A 257 -32.69 40.98 10.59
C LYS A 257 -31.88 42.07 11.28
N THR A 258 -31.26 42.95 10.50
CA THR A 258 -30.24 43.89 10.96
C THR A 258 -30.41 45.29 10.36
N SER A 259 -29.74 46.27 10.97
CA SER A 259 -29.58 47.64 10.47
C SER A 259 -28.21 48.22 10.88
N GLY A 260 -27.86 49.43 10.43
CA GLY A 260 -26.62 50.09 10.84
C GLY A 260 -25.35 49.61 10.12
N GLY A 261 -25.44 49.35 8.82
CA GLY A 261 -24.26 49.09 7.98
C GLY A 261 -23.59 47.74 8.20
N VAL A 262 -24.36 46.68 8.50
CA VAL A 262 -23.83 45.34 8.77
C VAL A 262 -23.06 44.77 7.57
N SER A 263 -21.77 44.48 7.78
CA SER A 263 -20.90 43.83 6.81
C SER A 263 -21.06 42.31 6.79
N SER A 264 -21.33 41.69 7.95
CA SER A 264 -21.50 40.24 8.07
C SER A 264 -22.31 39.84 9.30
N VAL A 265 -22.91 38.64 9.26
CA VAL A 265 -23.60 38.02 10.38
C VAL A 265 -23.06 36.61 10.59
N SER A 266 -22.86 36.22 11.84
CA SER A 266 -22.49 34.85 12.22
C SER A 266 -23.37 34.37 13.38
N VAL A 267 -23.73 33.08 13.34
CA VAL A 267 -24.64 32.44 14.28
C VAL A 267 -23.89 31.28 14.94
N PRO A 268 -23.29 31.47 16.12
CA PRO A 268 -22.71 30.37 16.87
C PRO A 268 -23.80 29.51 17.50
N ILE A 269 -23.63 28.19 17.36
CA ILE A 269 -24.53 27.16 17.86
C ILE A 269 -23.69 26.09 18.57
N TRP A 270 -24.20 25.50 19.65
CA TRP A 270 -23.58 24.37 20.36
C TRP A 270 -24.64 23.57 21.13
N SER A 271 -24.37 22.28 21.38
CA SER A 271 -25.20 21.43 22.23
C SER A 271 -24.91 21.72 23.71
N ASN A 272 -25.90 21.59 24.59
CA ASN A 272 -25.68 21.78 26.02
C ASN A 272 -25.18 20.51 26.74
N ALA A 273 -25.04 19.37 26.05
CA ALA A 273 -24.80 18.08 26.70
C ALA A 273 -23.39 17.93 27.29
N ASN A 274 -22.39 18.63 26.73
CA ASN A 274 -21.00 18.58 27.18
C ASN A 274 -20.30 19.97 27.23
N GLY A 275 -21.10 21.05 27.36
CA GLY A 275 -20.56 22.40 27.43
C GLY A 275 -20.54 23.09 26.06
N GLN A 276 -19.37 23.52 25.58
CA GLN A 276 -19.20 24.16 24.26
C GLN A 276 -18.19 23.37 23.41
N ASP A 277 -18.10 22.06 23.62
CA ASP A 277 -17.16 21.17 22.94
C ASP A 277 -17.43 21.04 21.44
N ASP A 278 -18.68 21.27 21.01
CA ASP A 278 -19.12 21.23 19.61
C ASP A 278 -19.49 22.62 19.04
N LEU A 279 -19.01 23.70 19.67
CA LEU A 279 -19.29 25.08 19.26
C LEU A 279 -18.91 25.34 17.81
N THR A 280 -19.90 25.65 16.99
CA THR A 280 -19.73 25.95 15.56
C THR A 280 -20.29 27.32 15.22
N TRP A 281 -19.47 28.15 14.56
CA TRP A 281 -19.86 29.47 14.07
C TRP A 281 -20.39 29.37 12.63
N TYR A 282 -21.70 29.47 12.45
CA TYR A 282 -22.32 29.42 11.12
C TYR A 282 -22.29 30.82 10.48
N PRO A 283 -21.58 31.03 9.36
CA PRO A 283 -21.71 32.28 8.60
C PRO A 283 -23.12 32.37 8.00
N ALA A 284 -23.79 33.51 8.15
CA ALA A 284 -25.13 33.71 7.61
C ALA A 284 -25.06 34.32 6.21
N THR A 285 -25.81 33.75 5.28
CA THR A 285 -25.91 34.25 3.90
C THR A 285 -26.88 35.43 3.85
N LYS A 286 -26.47 36.53 3.20
CA LYS A 286 -27.34 37.69 2.97
C LYS A 286 -28.45 37.30 2.00
N VAL A 287 -29.70 37.36 2.47
CA VAL A 287 -30.90 37.12 1.66
C VAL A 287 -31.27 38.39 0.88
N LYS A 288 -31.21 39.53 1.56
CA LYS A 288 -31.36 40.88 1.00
C LYS A 288 -30.76 41.89 1.98
N GLU A 289 -30.78 43.17 1.64
CA GLU A 289 -30.28 44.22 2.54
C GLU A 289 -30.94 44.15 3.92
N GLY A 290 -30.13 44.12 4.98
CA GLY A 290 -30.60 44.00 6.36
C GLY A 290 -31.17 42.62 6.76
N GLU A 291 -31.02 41.56 5.96
CA GLU A 291 -31.59 40.23 6.28
C GLU A 291 -30.66 39.07 5.91
N TYR A 292 -30.36 38.21 6.88
CA TYR A 292 -29.38 37.15 6.79
C TYR A 292 -29.96 35.82 7.29
N LEU A 293 -29.47 34.71 6.75
CA LEU A 293 -29.94 33.36 7.09
C LEU A 293 -28.74 32.41 7.27
N ALA A 294 -28.64 31.80 8.45
CA ALA A 294 -27.71 30.71 8.72
C ALA A 294 -28.46 29.38 8.71
N THR A 295 -27.92 28.36 8.05
CA THR A 295 -28.52 27.01 8.02
C THR A 295 -27.78 26.14 9.03
N PHE A 296 -28.53 25.56 9.99
CA PHE A 296 -27.96 24.61 10.93
C PHE A 296 -27.60 23.31 10.21
N ASP A 297 -26.47 22.72 10.59
CA ASP A 297 -26.03 21.42 10.10
C ASP A 297 -25.68 20.56 11.31
N GLY A 298 -26.53 19.58 11.59
CA GLY A 298 -26.37 18.64 12.70
C GLY A 298 -25.06 17.88 12.70
N ALA A 299 -24.41 17.74 11.54
CA ALA A 299 -23.12 17.08 11.43
C ALA A 299 -22.02 17.78 12.22
N ASN A 300 -22.07 19.12 12.32
CA ASN A 300 -21.09 19.88 13.10
C ASN A 300 -21.28 19.71 14.61
N HIS A 301 -22.39 19.11 15.02
CA HIS A 301 -22.81 18.90 16.40
C HIS A 301 -22.92 17.42 16.76
N ASN A 302 -22.23 16.56 16.00
CA ASN A 302 -22.24 15.10 16.18
C ASN A 302 -23.65 14.48 16.15
N TYR A 303 -24.64 15.19 15.61
CA TYR A 303 -26.06 14.85 15.70
C TYR A 303 -26.50 14.55 17.14
N GLU A 304 -26.02 15.33 18.10
CA GLU A 304 -26.39 15.20 19.50
C GLU A 304 -27.82 15.71 19.73
N SER A 305 -28.68 14.90 20.34
CA SER A 305 -30.04 15.34 20.70
C SER A 305 -30.03 16.08 22.04
N GLY A 306 -30.86 17.10 22.19
CA GLY A 306 -31.05 17.80 23.45
C GLY A 306 -31.26 19.31 23.29
N ALA A 307 -30.98 20.05 24.35
CA ALA A 307 -31.04 21.50 24.35
C ALA A 307 -29.81 22.08 23.65
N TYR A 308 -30.02 23.03 22.73
CA TYR A 308 -28.98 23.79 22.06
C TYR A 308 -29.04 25.26 22.44
N SER A 309 -27.86 25.86 22.48
CA SER A 309 -27.69 27.31 22.60
C SER A 309 -27.36 27.90 21.23
N VAL A 310 -28.04 29.00 20.89
CA VAL A 310 -27.97 29.68 19.60
C VAL A 310 -27.86 31.18 19.85
N HIS A 311 -26.79 31.81 19.41
CA HIS A 311 -26.66 33.27 19.42
C HIS A 311 -26.58 33.82 18.01
N ALA A 312 -26.70 35.14 17.86
CA ALA A 312 -26.46 35.84 16.61
C ALA A 312 -25.54 37.04 16.85
N TYR A 313 -24.53 37.19 16.01
CA TYR A 313 -23.58 38.29 16.01
C TYR A 313 -23.66 39.01 14.66
N ALA A 314 -23.83 40.33 14.69
CA ALA A 314 -23.75 41.17 13.51
C ALA A 314 -22.54 42.10 13.61
N TYR A 315 -21.82 42.25 12.52
CA TYR A 315 -20.55 42.96 12.46
C TYR A 315 -20.62 44.12 11.47
N SER A 316 -19.95 45.22 11.79
CA SER A 316 -19.61 46.32 10.87
C SER A 316 -18.15 46.69 11.14
N GLY A 317 -17.22 46.10 10.37
CA GLY A 317 -15.79 46.18 10.68
C GLY A 317 -15.45 45.55 12.04
N THR A 318 -14.75 46.29 12.92
CA THR A 318 -14.45 45.86 14.30
C THR A 318 -15.60 46.05 15.29
N LYS A 319 -16.68 46.74 14.90
CA LYS A 319 -17.84 46.91 15.77
C LYS A 319 -18.76 45.72 15.61
N SER A 320 -19.31 45.23 16.71
CA SER A 320 -20.25 44.11 16.71
C SER A 320 -21.38 44.34 17.71
N THR A 321 -22.51 43.70 17.44
CA THR A 321 -23.59 43.53 18.41
C THR A 321 -23.97 42.06 18.43
N ALA A 322 -24.40 41.58 19.58
CA ALA A 322 -24.84 40.20 19.75
C ALA A 322 -26.21 40.15 20.41
N THR A 323 -26.96 39.08 20.14
CA THR A 323 -28.15 38.72 20.91
C THR A 323 -28.21 37.22 21.11
N ASN A 324 -28.79 36.79 22.23
CA ASN A 324 -29.21 35.41 22.40
C ASN A 324 -30.43 35.17 21.48
N VAL A 325 -30.42 34.07 20.73
CA VAL A 325 -31.57 33.62 19.92
C VAL A 325 -32.36 32.58 20.72
N SER A 326 -31.66 31.61 21.32
CA SER A 326 -32.20 30.64 22.27
C SER A 326 -31.07 30.06 23.12
N SER A 327 -31.37 29.62 24.34
CA SER A 327 -30.45 28.84 25.19
C SER A 327 -30.92 27.39 25.42
N THR A 328 -32.12 27.05 24.94
CA THR A 328 -32.78 25.77 25.20
C THR A 328 -33.51 25.24 23.96
N LEU A 329 -33.00 25.55 22.76
CA LEU A 329 -33.61 25.10 21.51
C LEU A 329 -33.56 23.57 21.44
N GLN A 330 -34.71 22.92 21.49
CA GLN A 330 -34.75 21.45 21.50
C GLN A 330 -34.45 20.92 20.10
N VAL A 331 -33.34 20.19 19.98
CA VAL A 331 -32.94 19.47 18.77
C VAL A 331 -33.09 17.98 19.02
N GLY A 332 -33.79 17.30 18.12
CA GLY A 332 -34.08 15.87 18.25
C GLY A 332 -33.56 15.09 17.06
N TYR A 333 -32.83 14.03 17.35
CA TYR A 333 -32.53 12.93 16.43
C TYR A 333 -33.19 11.64 16.94
N PRO A 334 -33.70 10.78 16.05
CA PRO A 334 -34.44 9.58 16.44
C PRO A 334 -33.61 8.63 17.32
N SER A 335 -34.28 7.92 18.23
CA SER A 335 -33.67 6.93 19.14
C SER A 335 -33.18 5.66 18.44
N THR A 336 -33.61 5.45 17.19
CA THR A 336 -33.10 4.40 16.31
C THR A 336 -32.03 5.03 15.42
N PRO A 337 -30.78 4.52 15.44
CA PRO A 337 -29.75 5.02 14.55
C PRO A 337 -30.13 4.84 13.08
N SER A 338 -29.83 5.85 12.26
CA SER A 338 -30.07 5.85 10.81
C SER A 338 -28.90 6.43 10.04
N VAL A 339 -28.62 5.92 8.85
CA VAL A 339 -27.62 6.52 7.96
C VAL A 339 -28.26 7.61 7.09
N HIS A 340 -27.60 8.76 7.00
CA HIS A 340 -27.93 9.87 6.13
C HIS A 340 -26.82 10.05 5.10
N TYR A 341 -27.19 10.26 3.84
CA TYR A 341 -26.19 10.37 2.78
C TYR A 341 -26.68 11.20 1.61
N GLN A 342 -25.72 11.83 0.93
CA GLN A 342 -25.95 12.59 -0.28
C GLN A 342 -24.80 12.40 -1.27
N THR A 343 -25.12 12.49 -2.56
CA THR A 343 -24.16 12.46 -3.66
C THR A 343 -24.04 13.83 -4.32
N HIS A 344 -22.82 14.20 -4.72
CA HIS A 344 -22.56 15.26 -5.68
C HIS A 344 -22.62 14.68 -7.09
N VAL A 345 -23.59 15.14 -7.89
CA VAL A 345 -23.85 14.63 -9.24
C VAL A 345 -23.37 15.64 -10.27
N GLN A 346 -22.78 15.13 -11.37
CA GLN A 346 -22.35 15.93 -12.51
C GLN A 346 -23.43 16.93 -12.96
N ASP A 347 -23.03 18.21 -13.08
CA ASP A 347 -23.86 19.36 -13.50
C ASP A 347 -25.05 19.69 -12.58
N MET A 348 -25.29 18.92 -11.52
CA MET A 348 -26.37 19.15 -10.56
C MET A 348 -25.88 19.53 -9.17
N GLY A 349 -24.59 19.29 -8.88
CA GLY A 349 -24.00 19.56 -7.58
C GLY A 349 -24.52 18.59 -6.50
N TRP A 350 -24.46 19.03 -5.24
CA TRP A 350 -24.97 18.28 -4.10
C TRP A 350 -26.49 18.09 -4.19
N GLN A 351 -26.93 16.84 -4.19
CA GLN A 351 -28.34 16.47 -4.09
C GLN A 351 -28.81 16.57 -2.63
N GLN A 352 -30.12 16.53 -2.42
CA GLN A 352 -30.69 16.44 -1.07
C GLN A 352 -30.21 15.18 -0.34
N SER A 353 -29.99 15.29 0.97
CA SER A 353 -29.68 14.14 1.81
C SER A 353 -30.88 13.21 1.92
N VAL A 354 -30.63 11.92 1.77
CA VAL A 354 -31.62 10.84 1.91
C VAL A 354 -31.27 9.97 3.12
N ILE A 355 -32.18 9.07 3.50
CA ILE A 355 -32.05 8.21 4.68
C ILE A 355 -32.19 6.72 4.35
N ASP A 356 -31.53 5.86 5.13
CA ASP A 356 -31.69 4.40 5.19
C ASP A 356 -32.43 3.71 4.01
N GLY A 357 -31.68 3.43 2.94
CA GLY A 357 -32.12 2.64 1.79
C GLY A 357 -32.77 3.46 0.68
N GLU A 358 -33.01 4.75 0.88
CA GLU A 358 -33.45 5.65 -0.19
C GLU A 358 -32.35 5.88 -1.25
N THR A 359 -32.71 6.19 -2.49
CA THR A 359 -31.72 6.37 -3.55
C THR A 359 -31.11 7.77 -3.51
N SER A 360 -29.78 7.88 -3.45
CA SER A 360 -29.05 9.14 -3.69
C SER A 360 -28.29 9.08 -5.01
N GLY A 361 -28.49 10.07 -5.87
CA GLY A 361 -27.94 10.12 -7.23
C GLY A 361 -29.03 10.14 -8.29
N THR A 362 -28.73 9.71 -9.51
CA THR A 362 -29.69 9.68 -10.62
C THR A 362 -29.83 8.28 -11.20
N VAL A 363 -31.07 7.84 -11.42
CA VAL A 363 -31.37 6.58 -12.12
C VAL A 363 -31.78 6.90 -13.55
N GLY A 364 -31.06 6.36 -14.55
CA GLY A 364 -31.43 6.46 -15.97
C GLY A 364 -31.18 7.82 -16.64
N GLN A 365 -30.55 8.77 -15.95
CA GLN A 365 -30.22 10.10 -16.51
C GLN A 365 -28.81 10.21 -17.07
N LEU A 366 -28.02 9.12 -17.02
CA LEU A 366 -26.64 9.03 -17.51
C LEU A 366 -25.68 10.04 -16.85
N ARG A 367 -25.94 10.45 -15.60
CA ARG A 367 -25.07 11.37 -14.84
C ARG A 367 -24.24 10.61 -13.81
N ARG A 368 -22.95 10.95 -13.73
CA ARG A 368 -22.02 10.37 -12.76
C ARG A 368 -22.15 11.00 -11.38
N VAL A 369 -21.94 10.19 -10.36
CA VAL A 369 -21.55 10.66 -9.02
C VAL A 369 -20.07 11.03 -9.02
N GLU A 370 -19.73 12.18 -8.44
CA GLU A 370 -18.35 12.69 -8.35
C GLU A 370 -17.85 12.70 -6.90
N ALA A 371 -18.75 12.85 -5.92
CA ALA A 371 -18.44 12.76 -4.49
C ALA A 371 -19.64 12.32 -3.65
N LEU A 372 -19.39 11.91 -2.41
CA LEU A 372 -20.39 11.50 -1.43
C LEU A 372 -20.06 12.07 -0.05
N LYS A 373 -21.11 12.28 0.75
CA LYS A 373 -21.05 12.52 2.19
C LYS A 373 -22.03 11.59 2.89
N LEU A 374 -21.57 10.91 3.93
CA LEU A 374 -22.37 9.97 4.72
C LEU A 374 -22.18 10.27 6.20
N ALA A 375 -23.25 10.13 6.98
CA ALA A 375 -23.22 10.26 8.43
C ALA A 375 -24.21 9.28 9.06
N VAL A 376 -23.98 8.89 10.30
CA VAL A 376 -24.98 8.18 11.10
C VAL A 376 -25.46 9.11 12.20
N THR A 377 -26.77 9.15 12.41
CA THR A 377 -27.43 9.87 13.50
C THR A 377 -28.03 8.85 14.46
N GLY A 378 -28.26 9.23 15.72
CA GLY A 378 -28.89 8.38 16.74
C GLY A 378 -28.14 8.35 18.07
N ASN A 379 -28.70 7.63 19.05
CA ASN A 379 -28.20 7.61 20.44
C ASN A 379 -27.14 6.51 20.72
N VAL A 380 -26.57 5.89 19.68
CA VAL A 380 -25.56 4.84 19.83
C VAL A 380 -24.19 5.41 19.49
N SER A 381 -23.29 5.47 20.49
CA SER A 381 -21.94 6.00 20.33
C SER A 381 -21.14 5.25 19.24
N GLY A 382 -20.48 5.99 18.34
CA GLY A 382 -19.80 5.44 17.18
C GLY A 382 -20.10 6.29 15.95
N GLY A 383 -19.66 5.86 14.78
CA GLY A 383 -19.88 6.60 13.54
C GLY A 383 -19.72 5.75 12.29
N ILE A 384 -19.56 6.43 11.16
CA ILE A 384 -19.33 5.82 9.85
C ILE A 384 -17.96 6.25 9.32
N GLN A 385 -17.28 5.33 8.64
CA GLN A 385 -16.05 5.59 7.89
C GLN A 385 -16.22 5.07 6.47
N TYR A 386 -15.76 5.83 5.48
CA TYR A 386 -15.93 5.46 4.08
C TYR A 386 -14.85 6.05 3.19
N LYS A 387 -14.68 5.46 2.01
CA LYS A 387 -13.77 5.94 0.96
C LYS A 387 -14.29 5.56 -0.42
N SER A 388 -13.92 6.35 -1.41
CA SER A 388 -14.31 6.16 -2.81
C SER A 388 -13.10 5.75 -3.65
N HIS A 389 -13.35 4.90 -4.66
CA HIS A 389 -12.47 4.71 -5.81
C HIS A 389 -12.85 5.73 -6.88
N VAL A 390 -11.94 6.63 -7.21
CA VAL A 390 -12.18 7.72 -8.16
C VAL A 390 -11.39 7.46 -9.44
N GLN A 391 -12.00 7.76 -10.59
CA GLN A 391 -11.34 7.70 -11.89
C GLN A 391 -9.96 8.37 -11.84
N ASP A 392 -8.95 7.70 -12.40
CA ASP A 392 -7.56 8.17 -12.54
C ASP A 392 -6.84 8.52 -11.22
N VAL A 393 -7.49 8.26 -10.07
CA VAL A 393 -6.95 8.48 -8.72
C VAL A 393 -6.85 7.16 -7.95
N GLY A 394 -7.80 6.25 -8.14
CA GLY A 394 -7.90 5.02 -7.37
C GLY A 394 -8.63 5.20 -6.03
N TRP A 395 -8.39 4.26 -5.10
CA TRP A 395 -8.95 4.33 -3.74
C TRP A 395 -8.33 5.47 -2.93
N GLN A 396 -9.18 6.36 -2.43
CA GLN A 396 -8.77 7.44 -1.54
C GLN A 396 -8.62 6.96 -0.08
N THR A 397 -8.06 7.80 0.79
CA THR A 397 -8.03 7.56 2.24
C THR A 397 -9.44 7.61 2.83
N SER A 398 -9.70 6.79 3.85
CA SER A 398 -10.96 6.80 4.57
C SER A 398 -11.22 8.14 5.26
N VAL A 399 -12.46 8.59 5.17
CA VAL A 399 -12.98 9.77 5.85
C VAL A 399 -14.11 9.37 6.79
N SER A 400 -14.45 10.22 7.76
CA SER A 400 -15.49 9.96 8.76
C SER A 400 -16.67 10.93 8.60
N ASN A 401 -17.80 10.64 9.26
CA ASN A 401 -19.04 11.44 9.32
C ASN A 401 -19.01 12.80 8.60
N ASN A 402 -19.78 12.90 7.52
CA ASN A 402 -20.03 14.10 6.71
C ASN A 402 -18.81 14.68 5.97
N ALA A 403 -17.61 14.10 6.13
CA ALA A 403 -16.44 14.48 5.34
C ALA A 403 -16.60 14.07 3.87
N LEU A 404 -15.99 14.83 2.97
CA LEU A 404 -16.09 14.56 1.53
C LEU A 404 -15.26 13.32 1.14
N SER A 405 -15.89 12.36 0.47
CA SER A 405 -15.21 11.28 -0.25
C SER A 405 -15.49 11.39 -1.75
N GLY A 406 -14.46 11.40 -2.59
CA GLY A 406 -14.55 11.71 -4.02
C GLY A 406 -13.89 13.04 -4.39
N THR A 407 -14.42 13.72 -5.41
CA THR A 407 -13.95 15.05 -5.84
C THR A 407 -15.11 15.96 -6.25
N THR A 408 -14.96 17.27 -6.03
CA THR A 408 -15.86 18.31 -6.55
C THR A 408 -15.08 19.25 -7.45
N GLY A 409 -15.66 19.63 -8.60
CA GLY A 409 -15.04 20.60 -9.53
C GLY A 409 -13.85 20.07 -10.36
N LYS A 410 -13.56 18.77 -10.30
CA LYS A 410 -12.49 18.12 -11.08
C LYS A 410 -12.98 17.28 -12.26
N SER A 411 -14.30 17.13 -12.41
CA SER A 411 -14.93 16.29 -13.44
C SER A 411 -14.52 14.81 -13.41
N LEU A 412 -14.13 14.28 -12.24
CA LEU A 412 -13.76 12.88 -12.06
C LEU A 412 -14.93 12.11 -11.44
N ARG A 413 -15.25 10.93 -11.98
CA ARG A 413 -16.32 10.06 -11.49
C ARG A 413 -15.87 9.19 -10.33
N VAL A 414 -16.79 8.89 -9.42
CA VAL A 414 -16.67 7.75 -8.50
C VAL A 414 -17.02 6.48 -9.26
N GLU A 415 -16.23 5.43 -9.07
CA GLU A 415 -16.44 4.11 -9.69
C GLU A 415 -16.84 3.06 -8.63
N ALA A 416 -16.33 3.18 -7.40
CA ALA A 416 -16.68 2.30 -6.28
C ALA A 416 -16.61 3.00 -4.92
N ILE A 417 -17.16 2.36 -3.89
CA ILE A 417 -17.18 2.84 -2.50
C ILE A 417 -17.01 1.68 -1.50
N GLN A 418 -16.38 1.96 -0.35
CA GLN A 418 -16.35 1.11 0.84
C GLN A 418 -16.88 1.90 2.03
N ILE A 419 -17.72 1.27 2.85
CA ILE A 419 -18.40 1.90 3.99
C ILE A 419 -18.38 0.93 5.18
N ASP A 420 -17.88 1.38 6.33
CA ASP A 420 -17.82 0.60 7.56
C ASP A 420 -18.25 1.45 8.77
N LEU A 421 -18.62 0.80 9.86
CA LEU A 421 -19.04 1.45 11.10
C LEU A 421 -17.87 1.49 12.10
N THR A 422 -17.94 2.40 13.06
CA THR A 422 -16.96 2.55 14.14
C THR A 422 -17.62 2.56 15.51
N GLY A 423 -16.84 2.38 16.58
CA GLY A 423 -17.32 2.45 17.97
C GLY A 423 -18.37 1.38 18.33
N ASN A 424 -19.23 1.68 19.32
CA ASN A 424 -20.28 0.76 19.77
C ASN A 424 -21.34 0.52 18.69
N LEU A 425 -21.51 1.46 17.75
CA LEU A 425 -22.39 1.28 16.60
C LEU A 425 -22.01 0.04 15.78
N LYS A 426 -20.72 -0.19 15.51
CA LYS A 426 -20.20 -1.39 14.83
C LYS A 426 -20.53 -2.70 15.56
N SER A 427 -20.65 -2.65 16.88
CA SER A 427 -20.96 -3.82 17.72
C SER A 427 -22.45 -4.18 17.67
N GLN A 428 -23.33 -3.21 17.41
CA GLN A 428 -24.79 -3.38 17.47
C GLN A 428 -25.49 -3.39 16.10
N TYR A 429 -24.85 -2.86 15.07
CA TYR A 429 -25.40 -2.72 13.72
C TYR A 429 -24.44 -3.24 12.66
N ASP A 430 -25.02 -3.62 11.53
CA ASP A 430 -24.37 -3.87 10.26
C ASP A 430 -24.79 -2.77 9.26
N ILE A 431 -23.88 -2.35 8.38
CA ILE A 431 -24.17 -1.42 7.30
C ILE A 431 -24.18 -2.15 5.96
N TYR A 432 -25.26 -1.95 5.20
CA TYR A 432 -25.47 -2.52 3.88
C TYR A 432 -25.54 -1.42 2.84
N TYR A 433 -24.87 -1.58 1.70
CA TYR A 433 -24.90 -0.60 0.63
C TYR A 433 -24.74 -1.25 -0.74
N ARG A 434 -25.36 -0.63 -1.74
CA ARG A 434 -25.21 -1.05 -3.14
C ARG A 434 -25.10 0.15 -4.06
N SER A 435 -24.49 -0.09 -5.19
CA SER A 435 -24.19 0.94 -6.19
C SER A 435 -24.92 0.63 -7.48
N GLN A 436 -25.49 1.66 -8.10
CA GLN A 436 -25.96 1.58 -9.47
C GLN A 436 -24.83 2.01 -10.41
N ILE A 437 -24.51 1.14 -11.36
CA ILE A 437 -23.38 1.30 -12.26
C ILE A 437 -23.88 1.49 -13.69
N GLN A 438 -23.20 2.40 -14.40
CA GLN A 438 -23.38 2.63 -15.84
C GLN A 438 -23.48 1.29 -16.59
N ASP A 439 -24.51 1.15 -17.42
CA ASP A 439 -24.75 -0.01 -18.31
C ASP A 439 -24.88 -1.37 -17.60
N ARG A 440 -24.95 -1.39 -16.26
CA ARG A 440 -25.08 -2.61 -15.44
C ARG A 440 -26.28 -2.58 -14.49
N GLY A 441 -26.82 -1.38 -14.21
CA GLY A 441 -27.91 -1.23 -13.25
C GLY A 441 -27.44 -1.41 -11.81
N TRP A 442 -28.34 -1.85 -10.93
CA TRP A 442 -28.03 -2.10 -9.53
C TRP A 442 -27.18 -3.36 -9.37
N LEU A 443 -26.05 -3.22 -8.69
CA LEU A 443 -25.26 -4.34 -8.18
C LEU A 443 -25.86 -4.90 -6.89
N GLY A 444 -25.32 -6.03 -6.43
CA GLY A 444 -25.66 -6.63 -5.14
C GLY A 444 -25.28 -5.75 -3.95
N TRP A 445 -25.69 -6.17 -2.74
CA TRP A 445 -25.39 -5.41 -1.52
C TRP A 445 -24.05 -5.82 -0.92
N ALA A 446 -23.16 -4.84 -0.73
CA ALA A 446 -21.97 -4.95 0.08
C ALA A 446 -22.32 -4.74 1.56
N LYS A 447 -21.57 -5.40 2.44
CA LYS A 447 -21.72 -5.31 3.90
C LYS A 447 -20.41 -4.90 4.56
N ASN A 448 -20.46 -4.01 5.56
CA ASN A 448 -19.36 -3.73 6.50
C ASN A 448 -17.94 -3.69 5.90
N GLY A 449 -17.64 -2.68 5.09
CA GLY A 449 -16.32 -2.44 4.53
C GLY A 449 -16.03 -3.18 3.22
N GLU A 450 -16.92 -4.07 2.77
CA GLU A 450 -16.85 -4.69 1.44
C GLU A 450 -16.94 -3.63 0.32
N SER A 451 -16.34 -3.87 -0.84
CA SER A 451 -16.48 -2.92 -1.95
C SER A 451 -17.88 -2.97 -2.55
N SER A 452 -18.38 -1.82 -3.01
CA SER A 452 -19.53 -1.74 -3.91
C SER A 452 -19.19 -0.89 -5.12
N GLY A 453 -19.58 -1.33 -6.33
CA GLY A 453 -19.36 -0.60 -7.58
C GLY A 453 -18.38 -1.29 -8.53
N THR A 454 -17.51 -0.54 -9.20
CA THR A 454 -16.51 -1.11 -10.12
C THR A 454 -15.09 -0.60 -9.95
N GLN A 455 -14.11 -1.43 -10.32
CA GLN A 455 -12.71 -1.04 -10.42
C GLN A 455 -12.09 -1.58 -11.71
N GLY A 456 -11.42 -0.70 -12.46
CA GLY A 456 -10.71 -1.09 -13.70
C GLY A 456 -11.62 -1.49 -14.87
N LEU A 457 -12.93 -1.25 -14.76
CA LEU A 457 -13.90 -1.38 -15.84
C LEU A 457 -14.22 -0.05 -16.53
N SER A 458 -13.73 1.07 -15.98
CA SER A 458 -14.05 2.43 -16.42
C SER A 458 -15.55 2.75 -16.41
N LEU A 459 -16.32 2.09 -15.53
CA LEU A 459 -17.76 2.32 -15.37
C LEU A 459 -18.03 3.18 -14.13
N ARG A 460 -18.87 4.20 -14.29
CA ARG A 460 -19.19 5.16 -13.24
C ARG A 460 -20.32 4.68 -12.33
N LEU A 461 -20.29 5.17 -11.10
CA LEU A 461 -21.42 5.15 -10.17
C LEU A 461 -22.42 6.24 -10.56
N GLU A 462 -23.69 5.90 -10.65
CA GLU A 462 -24.78 6.84 -11.00
C GLU A 462 -25.71 7.12 -9.80
N SER A 463 -25.88 6.12 -8.92
CA SER A 463 -26.60 6.27 -7.66
C SER A 463 -26.15 5.24 -6.61
N ILE A 464 -26.52 5.47 -5.35
CA ILE A 464 -26.22 4.60 -4.20
C ILE A 464 -27.43 4.46 -3.28
N GLN A 465 -27.53 3.29 -2.64
CA GLN A 465 -28.39 3.05 -1.48
C GLN A 465 -27.52 2.57 -0.32
N VAL A 466 -27.78 3.08 0.88
CA VAL A 466 -27.06 2.73 2.12
C VAL A 466 -28.08 2.55 3.22
N LYS A 467 -27.99 1.47 3.98
CA LYS A 467 -28.97 1.13 5.02
C LYS A 467 -28.30 0.57 6.25
N LEU A 468 -28.67 1.09 7.40
CA LEU A 468 -28.25 0.56 8.69
C LEU A 468 -29.23 -0.54 9.15
N VAL A 469 -28.71 -1.67 9.63
CA VAL A 469 -29.51 -2.84 10.02
C VAL A 469 -29.01 -3.38 11.34
N LYS A 470 -29.91 -3.74 12.26
CA LYS A 470 -29.50 -4.31 13.55
C LYS A 470 -28.72 -5.60 13.33
N LYS A 471 -27.59 -5.74 14.03
CA LYS A 471 -26.67 -6.85 13.84
C LYS A 471 -27.35 -8.19 14.12
N GLY A 472 -27.15 -9.14 13.22
CA GLY A 472 -27.77 -10.47 13.28
C GLY A 472 -29.17 -10.56 12.66
N ALA A 473 -29.79 -9.45 12.22
CA ALA A 473 -31.00 -9.52 11.42
C ALA A 473 -30.70 -10.08 10.01
N ALA A 474 -31.64 -10.84 9.45
CA ALA A 474 -31.54 -11.30 8.07
C ALA A 474 -31.59 -10.11 7.10
N PHE A 475 -30.70 -10.12 6.11
CA PHE A 475 -30.66 -9.13 5.04
C PHE A 475 -30.29 -9.82 3.74
N ASP A 476 -31.06 -9.59 2.70
CA ASP A 476 -30.83 -10.16 1.39
C ASP A 476 -29.74 -9.38 0.63
N THR A 477 -28.64 -10.06 0.34
CA THR A 477 -27.49 -9.49 -0.37
C THR A 477 -27.42 -9.89 -1.83
N GLU A 478 -28.46 -10.51 -2.39
CA GLU A 478 -28.48 -11.08 -3.74
C GLU A 478 -27.72 -10.25 -4.80
N GLY A 479 -26.88 -10.94 -5.58
CA GLY A 479 -26.04 -10.36 -6.62
C GLY A 479 -24.59 -10.07 -6.21
N GLU A 480 -23.74 -9.74 -7.18
CA GLU A 480 -22.36 -9.32 -6.92
C GLU A 480 -22.32 -7.81 -6.64
N ALA A 481 -21.82 -7.41 -5.47
CA ALA A 481 -21.80 -6.01 -5.06
C ALA A 481 -20.70 -5.18 -5.75
N PHE A 482 -19.63 -5.83 -6.21
CA PHE A 482 -18.45 -5.20 -6.78
C PHE A 482 -17.91 -5.98 -7.97
N LEU A 483 -17.71 -5.27 -9.08
CA LEU A 483 -17.15 -5.82 -10.31
C LEU A 483 -15.77 -5.23 -10.54
N ASP A 484 -14.75 -6.06 -10.71
CA ASP A 484 -13.42 -5.57 -11.07
C ASP A 484 -12.90 -6.28 -12.31
N SER A 485 -11.89 -5.70 -12.97
CA SER A 485 -11.20 -6.35 -14.08
C SER A 485 -10.10 -7.31 -13.64
N ILE A 486 -9.88 -7.46 -12.34
CA ILE A 486 -8.71 -8.15 -11.80
C ILE A 486 -9.03 -9.65 -11.76
N LEU A 487 -8.27 -10.43 -12.52
CA LEU A 487 -8.30 -11.88 -12.39
C LEU A 487 -7.84 -12.25 -10.97
N SER A 488 -8.71 -12.90 -10.20
CA SER A 488 -8.44 -13.24 -8.79
C SER A 488 -8.96 -14.63 -8.45
N VAL A 489 -8.39 -15.25 -7.42
CA VAL A 489 -8.97 -16.47 -6.82
C VAL A 489 -9.88 -16.10 -5.65
N THR A 490 -11.09 -16.67 -5.63
CA THR A 490 -12.04 -16.62 -4.51
C THR A 490 -12.15 -17.98 -3.83
N TYR A 491 -12.25 -18.01 -2.51
CA TYR A 491 -12.42 -19.27 -1.77
C TYR A 491 -13.06 -19.09 -0.41
N GLN A 492 -13.73 -20.14 0.04
CA GLN A 492 -14.30 -20.24 1.39
C GLN A 492 -14.19 -21.67 1.90
N THR A 493 -14.11 -21.81 3.22
CA THR A 493 -14.04 -23.11 3.91
C THR A 493 -15.23 -23.31 4.85
N HIS A 494 -15.68 -24.57 4.98
CA HIS A 494 -16.57 -25.00 6.05
C HIS A 494 -15.74 -25.38 7.27
N VAL A 495 -15.97 -24.69 8.39
CA VAL A 495 -15.25 -24.91 9.65
C VAL A 495 -16.17 -25.62 10.62
N GLN A 496 -15.62 -26.61 11.33
CA GLN A 496 -16.32 -27.31 12.41
C GLN A 496 -17.04 -26.32 13.36
N ASP A 497 -18.29 -26.63 13.69
CA ASP A 497 -19.16 -25.89 14.62
C ASP A 497 -19.48 -24.43 14.22
N LYS A 498 -18.92 -23.93 13.11
CA LYS A 498 -19.13 -22.58 12.57
C LYS A 498 -19.79 -22.55 11.20
N GLY A 499 -19.78 -23.66 10.48
CA GLY A 499 -20.34 -23.74 9.15
C GLY A 499 -19.47 -23.09 8.07
N TRP A 500 -20.09 -22.76 6.93
CA TRP A 500 -19.44 -22.02 5.85
C TRP A 500 -19.03 -20.62 6.32
N GLN A 501 -17.74 -20.32 6.19
CA GLN A 501 -17.22 -18.97 6.42
C GLN A 501 -17.42 -18.10 5.17
N TYR A 502 -17.25 -16.79 5.34
CA TYR A 502 -17.28 -15.84 4.22
C TYR A 502 -16.22 -16.15 3.16
N SER A 503 -16.54 -15.82 1.92
CA SER A 503 -15.60 -15.90 0.80
C SER A 503 -14.49 -14.86 0.96
N VAL A 504 -13.25 -15.28 0.73
CA VAL A 504 -12.07 -14.44 0.76
C VAL A 504 -11.37 -14.47 -0.60
N ARG A 505 -10.47 -13.51 -0.85
CA ARG A 505 -9.72 -13.38 -2.11
C ARG A 505 -8.21 -13.37 -1.87
N ASP A 506 -7.47 -13.86 -2.86
CA ASP A 506 -6.02 -13.70 -3.06
C ASP A 506 -5.17 -13.48 -1.79
N GLY A 507 -4.90 -14.57 -1.09
CA GLY A 507 -3.98 -14.62 0.03
C GLY A 507 -4.59 -14.28 1.38
N ALA A 508 -5.86 -13.85 1.44
CA ALA A 508 -6.58 -13.73 2.70
C ALA A 508 -6.80 -15.10 3.36
N VAL A 509 -6.87 -15.16 4.69
CA VAL A 509 -7.03 -16.44 5.40
C VAL A 509 -8.50 -16.88 5.35
N SER A 510 -8.75 -18.12 4.93
CA SER A 510 -10.06 -18.79 5.13
C SER A 510 -9.89 -19.92 6.14
N GLY A 511 -10.77 -19.98 7.15
CA GLY A 511 -10.68 -20.91 8.27
C GLY A 511 -10.27 -20.22 9.58
N THR A 512 -9.76 -20.99 10.53
CA THR A 512 -9.34 -20.51 11.85
C THR A 512 -7.91 -20.92 12.15
N SER A 513 -7.06 -20.00 12.56
CA SER A 513 -5.76 -20.33 13.16
C SER A 513 -5.88 -20.25 14.69
N ASN A 514 -5.26 -21.19 15.39
CA ASN A 514 -5.16 -21.22 16.87
C ASN A 514 -6.49 -21.38 17.64
N GLN A 515 -7.58 -21.79 16.98
CA GLN A 515 -8.86 -22.08 17.64
C GLN A 515 -9.13 -23.58 17.76
N GLN A 516 -8.21 -24.41 17.29
CA GLN A 516 -8.31 -25.87 17.27
C GLN A 516 -9.52 -26.41 16.48
N LEU A 517 -10.14 -25.62 15.61
CA LEU A 517 -11.25 -26.06 14.75
C LEU A 517 -10.73 -26.56 13.40
N ARG A 518 -11.31 -27.67 12.93
CA ARG A 518 -10.90 -28.32 11.67
C ARG A 518 -11.67 -27.77 10.47
N LEU A 519 -11.02 -27.78 9.31
CA LEU A 519 -11.70 -27.63 8.02
C LEU A 519 -12.36 -28.95 7.63
N GLU A 520 -13.59 -28.88 7.13
CA GLU A 520 -14.34 -30.06 6.66
C GLU A 520 -14.54 -30.06 5.14
N SER A 521 -14.74 -28.87 4.53
CA SER A 521 -14.85 -28.71 3.07
C SER A 521 -14.40 -27.33 2.59
N ILE A 522 -14.20 -27.20 1.28
CA ILE A 522 -13.73 -25.98 0.61
C ILE A 522 -14.40 -25.79 -0.75
N LYS A 523 -14.61 -24.52 -1.13
CA LYS A 523 -14.96 -24.07 -2.49
C LYS A 523 -13.92 -23.07 -2.96
N ILE A 524 -13.44 -23.20 -4.20
CA ILE A 524 -12.45 -22.33 -4.82
C ILE A 524 -12.92 -21.97 -6.24
N GLY A 525 -12.92 -20.69 -6.59
CA GLY A 525 -13.29 -20.19 -7.92
C GLY A 525 -12.28 -19.17 -8.42
N LEU A 526 -12.36 -18.86 -9.72
CA LEU A 526 -11.69 -17.70 -10.30
C LEU A 526 -12.75 -16.70 -10.73
N ASP A 527 -12.52 -15.43 -10.40
CA ASP A 527 -13.35 -14.33 -10.87
C ASP A 527 -12.66 -13.63 -12.05
N ASN A 528 -13.45 -13.06 -12.96
CA ASN A 528 -12.97 -12.25 -14.11
C ASN A 528 -12.14 -12.98 -15.17
N VAL A 529 -12.25 -14.30 -15.29
CA VAL A 529 -11.60 -15.10 -16.35
C VAL A 529 -11.98 -14.59 -17.74
N ALA A 530 -13.29 -14.53 -18.03
CA ALA A 530 -13.80 -14.09 -19.33
C ALA A 530 -13.51 -12.61 -19.61
N PHE A 531 -13.55 -11.75 -18.58
CA PHE A 531 -13.21 -10.33 -18.71
C PHE A 531 -11.77 -10.14 -19.20
N ASN A 532 -10.85 -10.94 -18.67
CA ASN A 532 -9.45 -10.93 -19.07
C ASN A 532 -9.18 -11.65 -20.40
N LYS A 533 -10.23 -12.03 -21.14
CA LYS A 533 -10.15 -12.80 -22.39
C LYS A 533 -9.37 -14.11 -22.23
N LEU A 534 -9.49 -14.72 -21.05
CA LEU A 534 -8.94 -16.02 -20.73
C LEU A 534 -10.05 -17.09 -20.77
N THR A 535 -9.61 -18.33 -20.82
CA THR A 535 -10.40 -19.56 -20.83
C THR A 535 -9.85 -20.51 -19.76
N GLY A 536 -10.65 -21.49 -19.34
CA GLY A 536 -10.33 -22.40 -18.25
C GLY A 536 -10.77 -21.88 -16.89
N GLY A 537 -10.13 -22.37 -15.83
CA GLY A 537 -10.53 -22.11 -14.46
C GLY A 537 -9.56 -22.71 -13.44
N ILE A 538 -10.13 -23.15 -12.31
CA ILE A 538 -9.40 -23.78 -11.21
C ILE A 538 -9.98 -25.16 -10.91
N GLN A 539 -9.08 -26.14 -10.74
CA GLN A 539 -9.37 -27.51 -10.33
C GLN A 539 -8.67 -27.82 -9.01
N TYR A 540 -9.34 -28.56 -8.14
CA TYR A 540 -8.78 -28.91 -6.84
C TYR A 540 -9.37 -30.20 -6.28
N GLN A 541 -8.61 -30.82 -5.39
CA GLN A 541 -9.00 -32.01 -4.65
C GLN A 541 -8.42 -31.97 -3.25
N THR A 542 -9.11 -32.63 -2.32
CA THR A 542 -8.73 -32.68 -0.91
C THR A 542 -8.46 -34.12 -0.48
N HIS A 543 -7.52 -34.27 0.46
CA HIS A 543 -7.29 -35.51 1.21
C HIS A 543 -8.13 -35.45 2.49
N ILE A 544 -9.04 -36.41 2.64
CA ILE A 544 -9.97 -36.47 3.76
C ILE A 544 -9.56 -37.61 4.69
N GLN A 545 -9.66 -37.37 6.00
CA GLN A 545 -9.52 -38.42 7.01
C GLN A 545 -10.26 -39.71 6.60
N ASP A 546 -9.57 -40.84 6.72
CA ASP A 546 -10.07 -42.20 6.46
C ASP A 546 -10.58 -42.47 5.03
N ARG A 547 -10.53 -41.48 4.13
CA ARG A 547 -10.96 -41.61 2.73
C ARG A 547 -9.88 -41.30 1.71
N GLY A 548 -8.79 -40.65 2.13
CA GLY A 548 -7.68 -40.29 1.26
C GLY A 548 -8.03 -39.19 0.26
N TRP A 549 -7.25 -39.09 -0.82
CA TRP A 549 -7.48 -38.15 -1.92
C TRP A 549 -8.79 -38.44 -2.64
N GLN A 550 -9.66 -37.43 -2.70
CA GLN A 550 -10.91 -37.51 -3.46
C GLN A 550 -10.71 -37.11 -4.94
N ASN A 551 -11.74 -37.35 -5.76
CA ASN A 551 -11.77 -36.86 -7.14
C ASN A 551 -11.66 -35.33 -7.19
N SER A 552 -11.00 -34.84 -8.25
CA SER A 552 -10.90 -33.40 -8.52
C SER A 552 -12.25 -32.80 -8.90
N VAL A 553 -12.52 -31.61 -8.36
CA VAL A 553 -13.67 -30.78 -8.68
C VAL A 553 -13.19 -29.45 -9.29
N SER A 554 -14.09 -28.75 -9.98
CA SER A 554 -13.79 -27.47 -10.64
C SER A 554 -14.64 -26.34 -10.09
N ASN A 555 -14.11 -25.12 -10.10
CA ASN A 555 -14.83 -23.84 -9.98
C ASN A 555 -16.06 -23.84 -9.05
N LYS A 556 -15.88 -23.42 -7.80
CA LYS A 556 -16.91 -23.24 -6.76
C LYS A 556 -17.64 -24.52 -6.33
N ALA A 557 -17.35 -25.68 -6.93
CA ALA A 557 -17.85 -26.98 -6.48
C ALA A 557 -17.28 -27.37 -5.10
N ILE A 558 -18.00 -28.18 -4.33
CA ILE A 558 -17.54 -28.57 -2.98
C ILE A 558 -16.49 -29.67 -3.10
N SER A 559 -15.35 -29.51 -2.43
CA SER A 559 -14.40 -30.59 -2.14
C SER A 559 -14.32 -30.77 -0.62
N GLY A 560 -14.52 -31.99 -0.13
CA GLY A 560 -14.57 -32.29 1.31
C GLY A 560 -15.91 -32.88 1.75
N THR A 561 -16.20 -32.79 3.05
CA THR A 561 -17.49 -33.17 3.63
C THR A 561 -18.14 -32.02 4.38
N THR A 562 -19.47 -32.06 4.48
CA THR A 562 -20.24 -31.10 5.29
C THR A 562 -21.09 -31.91 6.25
N GLY A 563 -20.95 -31.68 7.56
CA GLY A 563 -21.77 -32.34 8.59
C GLY A 563 -21.48 -33.83 8.81
N GLN A 564 -20.40 -34.38 8.24
CA GLN A 564 -20.00 -35.79 8.42
C GLN A 564 -18.91 -35.98 9.47
N SER A 565 -18.49 -34.90 10.14
CA SER A 565 -17.39 -34.90 11.12
C SER A 565 -16.03 -35.39 10.62
N LEU A 566 -15.80 -35.40 9.30
CA LEU A 566 -14.50 -35.75 8.70
C LEU A 566 -13.72 -34.48 8.35
N ARG A 567 -12.42 -34.50 8.66
CA ARG A 567 -11.51 -33.35 8.46
C ARG A 567 -10.72 -33.43 7.16
N LEU A 568 -10.39 -32.26 6.62
CA LEU A 568 -9.38 -32.13 5.57
C LEU A 568 -7.99 -32.25 6.18
N GLU A 569 -7.09 -32.97 5.51
CA GLU A 569 -5.69 -33.15 5.93
C GLU A 569 -4.70 -32.55 4.91
N ALA A 570 -5.04 -32.58 3.61
CA ALA A 570 -4.26 -31.97 2.54
C ALA A 570 -5.11 -31.50 1.36
N ILE A 571 -4.52 -30.70 0.47
CA ILE A 571 -5.15 -30.16 -0.73
C ILE A 571 -4.16 -30.07 -1.90
N ARG A 572 -4.67 -30.21 -3.13
CA ARG A 572 -3.98 -29.88 -4.40
C ARG A 572 -4.87 -28.96 -5.22
N ILE A 573 -4.26 -27.94 -5.84
CA ILE A 573 -4.97 -26.92 -6.61
C ILE A 573 -4.18 -26.65 -7.89
N ASN A 574 -4.83 -26.73 -9.04
CA ASN A 574 -4.24 -26.46 -10.34
C ASN A 574 -5.12 -25.53 -11.17
N LEU A 575 -4.49 -24.78 -12.08
CA LEU A 575 -5.19 -23.95 -13.06
C LEU A 575 -5.39 -24.74 -14.36
N THR A 576 -6.37 -24.36 -15.18
CA THR A 576 -6.63 -25.00 -16.47
C THR A 576 -6.56 -24.01 -17.65
N GLU A 577 -6.37 -24.57 -18.86
CA GLU A 577 -6.36 -23.86 -20.14
C GLU A 577 -5.47 -22.60 -20.17
N THR A 578 -5.96 -21.50 -20.76
CA THR A 578 -5.17 -20.28 -20.96
C THR A 578 -4.90 -19.55 -19.64
N VAL A 579 -5.71 -19.74 -18.59
CA VAL A 579 -5.33 -19.27 -17.24
C VAL A 579 -4.05 -19.95 -16.77
N ALA A 580 -3.89 -21.27 -16.91
CA ALA A 580 -2.68 -22.00 -16.51
C ALA A 580 -1.43 -21.63 -17.34
N GLN A 581 -1.63 -21.14 -18.56
CA GLN A 581 -0.55 -20.65 -19.40
C GLN A 581 -0.03 -19.28 -18.94
N ASN A 582 -0.89 -18.46 -18.35
CA ASN A 582 -0.60 -17.06 -18.02
C ASN A 582 -0.42 -16.81 -16.52
N TYR A 583 -0.85 -17.71 -15.65
CA TYR A 583 -0.82 -17.58 -14.19
C TYR A 583 -0.33 -18.85 -13.50
N ASP A 584 0.18 -18.65 -12.28
CA ASP A 584 0.52 -19.67 -11.30
C ASP A 584 -0.40 -19.50 -10.07
N VAL A 585 -0.87 -20.61 -9.50
CA VAL A 585 -1.60 -20.64 -8.23
C VAL A 585 -0.68 -21.12 -7.12
N TYR A 586 -0.55 -20.32 -6.06
CA TYR A 586 0.21 -20.64 -4.86
C TYR A 586 -0.73 -20.81 -3.68
N TYR A 587 -0.53 -21.84 -2.86
CA TYR A 587 -1.38 -22.08 -1.69
C TYR A 587 -0.61 -22.70 -0.55
N ARG A 588 -0.98 -22.35 0.68
CA ARG A 588 -0.47 -22.96 1.90
C ARG A 588 -1.57 -23.19 2.90
N VAL A 589 -1.32 -24.08 3.84
CA VAL A 589 -2.31 -24.48 4.84
C VAL A 589 -1.72 -24.36 6.25
N HIS A 590 -2.59 -23.99 7.20
CA HIS A 590 -2.29 -24.08 8.63
C HIS A 590 -2.69 -25.47 9.11
N VAL A 591 -1.74 -26.21 9.66
CA VAL A 591 -1.92 -27.58 10.12
C VAL A 591 -1.81 -27.64 11.63
N GLN A 592 -2.68 -28.43 12.25
CA GLN A 592 -2.62 -28.77 13.67
C GLN A 592 -1.18 -29.11 14.11
N ASP A 593 -0.74 -28.50 15.21
CA ASP A 593 0.57 -28.73 15.86
C ASP A 593 1.81 -28.42 14.99
N LYS A 594 1.61 -27.90 13.78
CA LYS A 594 2.68 -27.53 12.83
C LYS A 594 2.64 -26.06 12.41
N GLY A 595 1.48 -25.41 12.56
CA GLY A 595 1.29 -24.03 12.13
C GLY A 595 1.17 -23.90 10.61
N TRP A 596 1.55 -22.73 10.09
CA TRP A 596 1.60 -22.49 8.65
C TRP A 596 2.76 -23.26 8.00
N LEU A 597 2.41 -24.13 7.06
CA LEU A 597 3.38 -24.77 6.18
C LEU A 597 3.84 -23.83 5.05
N GLY A 598 4.83 -24.26 4.27
CA GLY A 598 5.24 -23.56 3.06
C GLY A 598 4.17 -23.54 1.98
N TRP A 599 4.43 -22.79 0.91
CA TRP A 599 3.53 -22.65 -0.24
C TRP A 599 3.77 -23.74 -1.27
N ALA A 600 2.72 -24.50 -1.58
CA ALA A 600 2.63 -25.35 -2.76
C ALA A 600 2.27 -24.50 -4.00
N LYS A 601 2.63 -25.01 -5.17
CA LYS A 601 2.40 -24.38 -6.47
C LYS A 601 1.77 -25.36 -7.44
N ASN A 602 0.79 -24.94 -8.24
CA ASN A 602 0.28 -25.64 -9.42
C ASN A 602 0.21 -27.19 -9.32
N GLY A 603 -0.70 -27.71 -8.51
CA GLY A 603 -0.94 -29.14 -8.37
C GLY A 603 -0.08 -29.85 -7.31
N ASP A 604 0.96 -29.19 -6.78
CA ASP A 604 1.75 -29.72 -5.66
C ASP A 604 0.88 -29.93 -4.41
N SER A 605 1.26 -30.86 -3.55
CA SER A 605 0.45 -31.10 -2.34
C SER A 605 0.72 -30.01 -1.29
N ALA A 606 -0.30 -29.62 -0.52
CA ALA A 606 -0.16 -28.83 0.70
C ALA A 606 -0.90 -29.50 1.86
N GLY A 607 -0.30 -29.55 3.06
CA GLY A 607 -0.88 -30.18 4.25
C GLY A 607 -0.14 -31.42 4.72
N THR A 608 -0.88 -32.43 5.19
CA THR A 608 -0.29 -33.69 5.65
C THR A 608 -1.01 -34.91 5.10
N GLN A 609 -0.28 -36.01 4.98
CA GLN A 609 -0.83 -37.32 4.64
C GLN A 609 -0.20 -38.36 5.55
N GLY A 610 -1.02 -39.24 6.14
CA GLY A 610 -0.57 -40.32 7.02
C GLY A 610 -0.13 -39.90 8.44
N LEU A 611 -0.25 -38.62 8.80
CA LEU A 611 0.04 -38.11 10.15
C LEU A 611 -1.21 -37.94 11.03
N GLY A 612 -2.41 -37.99 10.44
CA GLY A 612 -3.66 -37.74 11.15
C GLY A 612 -3.87 -36.27 11.59
N LEU A 613 -3.09 -35.33 11.03
CA LEU A 613 -3.16 -33.92 11.38
C LEU A 613 -4.10 -33.15 10.44
N ARG A 614 -4.98 -32.34 11.02
CA ARG A 614 -6.03 -31.61 10.28
C ARG A 614 -5.54 -30.26 9.76
N MET A 615 -6.13 -29.83 8.66
CA MET A 615 -6.10 -28.45 8.20
C MET A 615 -7.04 -27.60 9.07
N GLU A 616 -6.59 -26.41 9.46
CA GLU A 616 -7.36 -25.45 10.25
C GLU A 616 -7.64 -24.14 9.48
N ALA A 617 -6.76 -23.77 8.55
CA ALA A 617 -6.91 -22.62 7.67
C ALA A 617 -6.14 -22.78 6.34
N ILE A 618 -6.46 -21.96 5.34
CA ILE A 618 -5.81 -21.94 4.03
C ILE A 618 -5.64 -20.51 3.49
N GLN A 619 -4.57 -20.30 2.72
CA GLN A 619 -4.37 -19.12 1.87
C GLN A 619 -4.08 -19.58 0.44
N ILE A 620 -4.67 -18.89 -0.55
CA ILE A 620 -4.50 -19.17 -1.98
C ILE A 620 -4.27 -17.84 -2.70
N LYS A 621 -3.24 -17.75 -3.53
CA LYS A 621 -2.87 -16.57 -4.31
C LYS A 621 -2.75 -16.92 -5.78
N LEU A 622 -3.30 -16.07 -6.64
CA LEU A 622 -3.06 -16.12 -8.07
C LEU A 622 -2.00 -15.08 -8.45
N LEU A 623 -0.93 -15.52 -9.13
CA LEU A 623 0.15 -14.64 -9.58
C LEU A 623 0.41 -14.85 -11.07
N LYS A 624 0.78 -13.79 -11.78
CA LYS A 624 1.15 -13.91 -13.20
C LYS A 624 2.35 -14.86 -13.32
N LYS A 625 2.30 -15.75 -14.31
CA LYS A 625 3.34 -16.75 -14.52
C LYS A 625 4.69 -16.09 -14.73
N GLY A 626 5.72 -16.61 -14.07
CA GLY A 626 7.05 -16.02 -14.05
C GLY A 626 7.29 -15.01 -12.92
N THR A 627 6.28 -14.68 -12.11
CA THR A 627 6.48 -13.88 -10.89
C THR A 627 7.32 -14.66 -9.88
N THR A 628 8.41 -14.06 -9.39
CA THR A 628 9.20 -14.60 -8.27
C THR A 628 8.36 -14.59 -7.00
N PHE A 629 8.28 -15.72 -6.31
CA PHE A 629 7.49 -15.88 -5.09
C PHE A 629 8.27 -16.74 -4.09
N ASP A 630 8.43 -16.24 -2.86
CA ASP A 630 9.05 -17.00 -1.77
C ASP A 630 8.07 -18.05 -1.25
N VAL A 631 8.37 -19.31 -1.54
CA VAL A 631 7.55 -20.45 -1.13
C VAL A 631 7.78 -20.85 0.33
N GLY A 632 8.84 -20.34 0.98
CA GLY A 632 9.17 -20.68 2.36
C GLY A 632 9.49 -22.16 2.56
N GLY A 633 9.09 -22.69 3.72
CA GLY A 633 9.40 -24.07 4.15
C GLY A 633 8.67 -25.17 3.39
N GLN A 634 8.57 -26.36 3.99
CA GLN A 634 7.91 -27.51 3.36
C GLN A 634 6.38 -27.32 3.33
N ALA A 635 5.78 -27.43 2.14
CA ALA A 635 4.33 -27.27 1.97
C ALA A 635 3.52 -28.51 2.35
N PHE A 636 4.13 -29.71 2.26
CA PHE A 636 3.45 -30.99 2.47
C PHE A 636 4.32 -31.98 3.23
N ILE A 637 3.78 -32.57 4.29
CA ILE A 637 4.51 -33.46 5.20
C ILE A 637 3.89 -34.85 5.18
N VAL A 638 4.75 -35.86 5.03
CA VAL A 638 4.43 -37.29 5.17
C VAL A 638 5.33 -37.90 6.24
N PRO A 639 4.91 -38.98 6.92
CA PRO A 639 5.78 -39.68 7.86
C PRO A 639 6.99 -40.30 7.15
N GLU A 640 8.13 -40.28 7.83
CA GLU A 640 9.40 -40.80 7.32
C GLU A 640 9.33 -42.31 7.05
N LEU A 641 9.96 -42.74 5.96
CA LEU A 641 10.08 -44.15 5.59
C LEU A 641 11.24 -44.77 6.38
N VAL A 642 10.96 -45.77 7.22
CA VAL A 642 11.95 -46.34 8.16
C VAL A 642 11.98 -47.86 8.04
N VAL A 643 13.18 -48.45 8.00
CA VAL A 643 13.42 -49.89 8.15
C VAL A 643 13.64 -50.23 9.62
N SER A 644 12.99 -51.31 10.06
CA SER A 644 13.23 -51.89 11.38
C SER A 644 13.48 -53.38 11.29
N TYR A 645 14.40 -53.87 12.11
CA TYR A 645 14.86 -55.25 12.06
C TYR A 645 15.32 -55.73 13.42
N GLN A 646 15.27 -57.05 13.61
CA GLN A 646 15.75 -57.73 14.81
C GLN A 646 16.32 -59.10 14.45
N THR A 647 17.24 -59.58 15.28
CA THR A 647 17.86 -60.89 15.13
C THR A 647 17.56 -61.79 16.31
N HIS A 648 17.58 -63.09 16.07
CA HIS A 648 17.56 -64.14 17.09
C HIS A 648 19.00 -64.60 17.34
N ILE A 649 19.44 -64.57 18.59
CA ILE A 649 20.83 -64.88 18.97
C ILE A 649 20.85 -66.15 19.81
N GLN A 650 21.85 -66.99 19.58
CA GLN A 650 22.11 -68.17 20.38
C GLN A 650 22.08 -67.88 21.90
N ASP A 651 21.31 -68.69 22.62
CA ASP A 651 21.11 -68.66 24.08
C ASP A 651 20.58 -67.32 24.65
N VAL A 652 20.11 -66.41 23.78
CA VAL A 652 19.52 -65.12 24.15
C VAL A 652 18.08 -65.01 23.63
N GLY A 653 17.82 -65.48 22.41
CA GLY A 653 16.52 -65.36 21.76
C GLY A 653 16.39 -64.11 20.88
N TRP A 654 15.15 -63.67 20.62
CA TRP A 654 14.87 -62.48 19.83
C TRP A 654 15.20 -61.19 20.59
N GLN A 655 16.03 -60.34 19.99
CA GLN A 655 16.29 -59.00 20.51
C GLN A 655 15.17 -58.00 20.17
N THR A 656 15.17 -56.85 20.84
CA THR A 656 14.34 -55.69 20.48
C THR A 656 14.66 -55.20 19.07
N ALA A 657 13.62 -54.84 18.30
CA ALA A 657 13.80 -54.27 16.98
C ALA A 657 14.51 -52.92 17.02
N VAL A 658 15.53 -52.79 16.18
CA VAL A 658 16.32 -51.57 15.97
C VAL A 658 15.94 -50.94 14.63
N LYS A 659 16.36 -49.69 14.41
CA LYS A 659 16.01 -48.93 13.18
C LYS A 659 17.26 -48.49 12.41
N ASP A 660 17.10 -48.26 11.11
CA ASP A 660 18.05 -47.58 10.20
C ASP A 660 19.50 -47.43 10.68
N GLY A 661 20.27 -48.51 10.55
CA GLY A 661 21.71 -48.53 10.78
C GLY A 661 22.16 -48.84 12.19
N GLU A 662 21.24 -48.96 13.15
CA GLU A 662 21.53 -49.45 14.50
C GLU A 662 21.94 -50.94 14.48
N THR A 663 22.76 -51.38 15.42
CA THR A 663 23.23 -52.77 15.44
C THR A 663 22.18 -53.70 16.06
N SER A 664 21.80 -54.78 15.37
CA SER A 664 21.12 -55.93 15.97
C SER A 664 22.04 -57.14 15.96
N GLY A 665 22.22 -57.79 17.10
CA GLY A 665 23.22 -58.85 17.28
C GLY A 665 24.13 -58.61 18.48
N THR A 666 25.23 -59.35 18.51
CA THR A 666 26.35 -59.19 19.45
C THR A 666 27.65 -58.95 18.66
N LEU A 667 28.61 -58.22 19.23
CA LEU A 667 29.88 -57.91 18.57
C LEU A 667 31.03 -58.59 19.32
N GLY A 668 31.60 -59.66 18.76
CA GLY A 668 32.78 -60.33 19.33
C GLY A 668 32.49 -61.20 20.56
N GLU A 669 31.22 -61.37 20.95
CA GLU A 669 30.83 -62.20 22.10
C GLU A 669 30.75 -63.70 21.78
N SER A 670 31.14 -64.09 20.57
CA SER A 670 31.10 -65.48 20.11
C SER A 670 29.72 -66.14 20.08
N ARG A 671 28.67 -65.33 19.94
CA ARG A 671 27.28 -65.80 19.78
C ARG A 671 26.81 -65.63 18.34
N ARG A 672 26.24 -66.69 17.77
CA ARG A 672 25.74 -66.70 16.38
C ARG A 672 24.34 -66.08 16.28
N LEU A 673 24.07 -65.44 15.14
CA LEU A 673 22.72 -65.19 14.67
C LEU A 673 22.10 -66.51 14.20
N GLU A 674 20.84 -66.75 14.56
CA GLU A 674 20.06 -67.92 14.11
C GLU A 674 18.88 -67.50 13.22
N GLY A 675 18.33 -66.29 13.42
CA GLY A 675 17.18 -65.79 12.65
C GLY A 675 17.14 -64.27 12.52
N LEU A 676 16.37 -63.79 11.54
CA LEU A 676 16.20 -62.38 11.16
C LEU A 676 14.71 -62.07 10.89
N LYS A 677 14.26 -60.90 11.34
CA LYS A 677 13.02 -60.25 10.90
C LYS A 677 13.33 -58.83 10.43
N VAL A 678 12.75 -58.41 9.31
CA VAL A 678 12.86 -57.06 8.73
C VAL A 678 11.49 -56.57 8.28
N LYS A 679 11.15 -55.31 8.55
CA LYS A 679 9.92 -54.65 8.08
C LYS A 679 10.16 -53.19 7.71
N LEU A 680 9.34 -52.67 6.80
CA LEU A 680 9.34 -51.26 6.42
C LEU A 680 8.01 -50.58 6.79
N ALA A 681 8.06 -49.39 7.38
CA ALA A 681 6.87 -48.62 7.75
C ALA A 681 6.62 -47.46 6.77
N ASN A 682 5.38 -46.95 6.72
CA ASN A 682 4.99 -45.71 6.03
C ASN A 682 5.08 -45.72 4.48
N ILE A 683 5.07 -46.90 3.85
CA ILE A 683 5.13 -47.05 2.39
C ILE A 683 3.98 -46.30 1.70
N ALA A 684 2.72 -46.57 2.08
CA ALA A 684 1.54 -45.97 1.45
C ALA A 684 1.44 -44.46 1.71
N ALA A 685 1.85 -43.99 2.89
CA ALA A 685 1.87 -42.58 3.23
C ALA A 685 2.83 -41.77 2.34
N ASN A 686 3.86 -42.43 1.79
CA ASN A 686 4.81 -41.85 0.84
C ASN A 686 4.41 -42.04 -0.64
N ASN A 687 3.17 -42.50 -0.91
CA ASN A 687 2.69 -42.84 -2.25
C ASN A 687 3.58 -43.87 -2.97
N LEU A 688 4.18 -44.79 -2.21
CA LEU A 688 4.97 -45.89 -2.73
C LEU A 688 4.16 -47.18 -2.71
N THR A 689 4.56 -48.14 -3.54
CA THR A 689 4.03 -49.50 -3.59
C THR A 689 5.18 -50.51 -3.45
N GLY A 690 4.86 -51.75 -3.10
CA GLY A 690 5.84 -52.80 -2.82
C GLY A 690 6.15 -52.94 -1.33
N GLY A 691 7.27 -53.57 -1.01
CA GLY A 691 7.69 -53.90 0.36
C GLY A 691 9.13 -54.38 0.43
N ILE A 692 9.48 -55.08 1.52
CA ILE A 692 10.82 -55.64 1.72
C ILE A 692 10.77 -57.17 1.67
N GLN A 693 11.71 -57.76 0.92
CA GLN A 693 11.92 -59.21 0.83
C GLN A 693 13.32 -59.56 1.28
N TYR A 694 13.47 -60.64 2.03
CA TYR A 694 14.77 -61.06 2.55
C TYR A 694 14.85 -62.57 2.75
N GLN A 695 16.08 -63.08 2.73
CA GLN A 695 16.37 -64.48 3.00
C GLN A 695 17.72 -64.61 3.70
N ALA A 696 17.86 -65.65 4.51
CA ALA A 696 19.09 -66.05 5.15
C ALA A 696 19.61 -67.37 4.57
N HIS A 697 20.93 -67.52 4.54
CA HIS A 697 21.63 -68.78 4.34
C HIS A 697 21.94 -69.38 5.70
N VAL A 698 21.42 -70.57 5.97
CA VAL A 698 21.58 -71.26 7.25
C VAL A 698 22.57 -72.41 7.07
N GLN A 699 23.43 -72.60 8.06
CA GLN A 699 24.34 -73.75 8.14
C GLN A 699 23.60 -75.06 7.84
N ASP A 700 24.21 -75.92 7.02
CA ASP A 700 23.73 -77.26 6.63
C ASP A 700 22.37 -77.31 5.90
N ILE A 701 21.71 -76.16 5.71
CA ILE A 701 20.43 -76.02 4.98
C ILE A 701 20.64 -75.26 3.67
N GLY A 702 21.50 -74.24 3.67
CA GLY A 702 21.70 -73.35 2.53
C GLY A 702 20.75 -72.16 2.51
N TRP A 703 20.53 -71.57 1.33
CA TRP A 703 19.58 -70.47 1.14
C TRP A 703 18.15 -70.93 1.34
N GLN A 704 17.44 -70.32 2.29
CA GLN A 704 16.00 -70.52 2.45
C GLN A 704 15.19 -69.66 1.46
N ASN A 705 13.91 -69.97 1.29
CA ASN A 705 12.99 -69.18 0.47
C ASN A 705 12.89 -67.73 0.98
N PRO A 706 12.76 -66.73 0.09
CA PRO A 706 12.49 -65.35 0.48
C PRO A 706 11.22 -65.23 1.32
N VAL A 707 11.30 -64.43 2.37
CA VAL A 707 10.15 -64.02 3.18
C VAL A 707 9.96 -62.51 3.10
N SER A 708 8.77 -62.04 3.42
CA SER A 708 8.43 -60.61 3.41
C SER A 708 8.04 -60.14 4.80
N ASP A 709 8.19 -58.84 5.06
CA ASP A 709 7.57 -58.09 6.17
C ASP A 709 7.37 -58.86 7.49
N ASN A 710 8.38 -58.78 8.35
CA ASN A 710 8.37 -59.31 9.73
C ASN A 710 8.27 -60.85 9.87
N ALA A 711 8.17 -61.61 8.77
CA ALA A 711 8.30 -63.06 8.79
C ALA A 711 9.71 -63.53 9.19
N VAL A 712 9.85 -64.73 9.75
CA VAL A 712 11.17 -65.24 10.17
C VAL A 712 11.94 -65.75 8.96
N SER A 713 13.19 -65.29 8.78
CA SER A 713 14.18 -65.93 7.92
C SER A 713 15.34 -66.45 8.77
N GLY A 714 15.69 -67.73 8.64
CA GLY A 714 16.61 -68.45 9.51
C GLY A 714 15.95 -69.59 10.28
N THR A 715 16.54 -69.97 11.41
CA THR A 715 16.00 -70.96 12.35
C THR A 715 15.91 -70.38 13.76
N THR A 716 15.07 -70.96 14.61
CA THR A 716 15.00 -70.61 16.02
C THR A 716 15.03 -71.91 16.82
N GLY A 717 16.03 -72.08 17.70
CA GLY A 717 16.13 -73.24 18.58
C GLY A 717 16.63 -74.54 17.91
N GLN A 718 17.11 -74.48 16.66
CA GLN A 718 17.70 -75.64 15.96
C GLN A 718 19.23 -75.72 16.09
N GLY A 719 19.86 -74.73 16.72
CA GLY A 719 21.31 -74.70 16.90
C GLY A 719 22.11 -74.31 15.66
N LEU A 720 21.45 -73.89 14.57
CA LEU A 720 22.10 -73.59 13.29
C LEU A 720 22.36 -72.09 13.12
N ARG A 721 23.56 -71.73 12.68
CA ARG A 721 23.98 -70.33 12.43
C ARG A 721 23.51 -69.80 11.09
N LEU A 722 23.29 -68.50 11.02
CA LEU A 722 23.27 -67.76 9.76
C LEU A 722 24.70 -67.55 9.26
N GLU A 723 24.88 -67.68 7.94
CA GLU A 723 26.18 -67.52 7.26
C GLU A 723 26.15 -66.41 6.18
N ALA A 724 24.97 -66.10 5.64
CA ALA A 724 24.77 -65.02 4.69
C ALA A 724 23.33 -64.47 4.71
N ILE A 725 23.15 -63.22 4.28
CA ILE A 725 21.85 -62.53 4.24
C ILE A 725 21.69 -61.81 2.89
N ARG A 726 20.47 -61.82 2.34
CA ARG A 726 20.05 -60.98 1.20
C ARG A 726 18.78 -60.23 1.56
N ILE A 727 18.72 -58.95 1.23
CA ILE A 727 17.56 -58.07 1.43
C ILE A 727 17.33 -57.26 0.16
N ASN A 728 16.10 -57.22 -0.33
CA ASN A 728 15.72 -56.47 -1.52
C ASN A 728 14.41 -55.70 -1.30
N LEU A 729 14.21 -54.65 -2.09
CA LEU A 729 12.97 -53.89 -2.13
C LEU A 729 12.14 -54.31 -3.36
N THR A 730 10.82 -54.18 -3.28
CA THR A 730 9.91 -54.46 -4.42
C THR A 730 9.07 -53.23 -4.77
N GLY A 731 8.32 -53.28 -5.89
CA GLY A 731 7.40 -52.21 -6.31
C GLY A 731 8.07 -50.87 -6.64
N THR A 732 7.31 -49.77 -6.56
CA THR A 732 7.87 -48.42 -6.80
C THR A 732 8.84 -47.98 -5.70
N LEU A 733 8.77 -48.59 -4.52
CA LEU A 733 9.76 -48.43 -3.46
C LEU A 733 11.18 -48.80 -3.93
N ALA A 734 11.34 -49.92 -4.63
CA ALA A 734 12.62 -50.34 -5.22
C ALA A 734 13.15 -49.39 -6.30
N GLN A 735 12.28 -48.62 -6.94
CA GLN A 735 12.66 -47.64 -7.96
C GLN A 735 13.20 -46.35 -7.33
N ASN A 736 12.75 -46.02 -6.12
CA ASN A 736 13.05 -44.76 -5.44
C ASN A 736 14.07 -44.89 -4.30
N TYR A 737 14.29 -46.09 -3.78
CA TYR A 737 15.19 -46.35 -2.65
C TYR A 737 16.14 -47.51 -2.93
N ASN A 738 17.27 -47.48 -2.24
CA ASN A 738 18.22 -48.56 -2.08
C ASN A 738 18.13 -49.08 -0.65
N ILE A 739 18.24 -50.40 -0.48
CA ILE A 739 18.43 -51.04 0.82
C ILE A 739 19.89 -51.47 0.92
N TYR A 740 20.58 -51.00 1.95
CA TYR A 740 21.95 -51.37 2.28
C TYR A 740 21.97 -52.18 3.55
N TYR A 741 22.79 -53.23 3.61
CA TYR A 741 22.98 -54.03 4.81
C TYR A 741 24.38 -54.61 4.89
N ARG A 742 24.91 -54.73 6.10
CA ARG A 742 26.19 -55.39 6.37
C ARG A 742 26.10 -56.28 7.59
N VAL A 743 27.02 -57.22 7.69
CA VAL A 743 27.06 -58.21 8.76
C VAL A 743 28.41 -58.18 9.47
N TYR A 744 28.39 -58.43 10.78
CA TYR A 744 29.57 -58.68 11.58
C TYR A 744 29.84 -60.18 11.56
N VAL A 745 31.01 -60.56 11.03
CA VAL A 745 31.40 -61.96 10.86
C VAL A 745 32.46 -62.32 11.89
N GLN A 746 32.33 -63.51 12.46
CA GLN A 746 33.34 -64.11 13.33
C GLN A 746 34.76 -63.91 12.76
N ASP A 747 35.67 -63.44 13.60
CA ASP A 747 37.11 -63.26 13.33
C ASP A 747 37.45 -62.30 12.16
N LYS A 748 36.45 -61.65 11.55
CA LYS A 748 36.60 -60.70 10.43
C LYS A 748 36.03 -59.32 10.73
N GLY A 749 35.13 -59.21 11.71
CA GLY A 749 34.48 -57.97 12.08
C GLY A 749 33.39 -57.54 11.11
N TRP A 750 33.10 -56.23 11.04
CA TRP A 750 32.13 -55.68 10.07
C TRP A 750 32.65 -55.81 8.65
N LEU A 751 31.88 -56.50 7.80
CA LEU A 751 32.08 -56.47 6.36
C LEU A 751 31.52 -55.17 5.75
N GLY A 752 31.79 -54.98 4.45
CA GLY A 752 31.17 -53.92 3.67
C GLY A 752 29.67 -54.09 3.47
N TRP A 753 29.03 -53.02 3.00
CA TRP A 753 27.60 -52.97 2.78
C TRP A 753 27.23 -53.64 1.46
N ALA A 754 26.41 -54.69 1.55
CA ALA A 754 25.67 -55.23 0.43
C ALA A 754 24.48 -54.31 0.10
N GLN A 755 24.07 -54.30 -1.17
CA GLN A 755 23.01 -53.46 -1.68
C GLN A 755 22.01 -54.31 -2.49
N ASN A 756 20.71 -54.04 -2.33
CA ASN A 756 19.61 -54.52 -3.21
C ASN A 756 19.75 -55.98 -3.68
N GLY A 757 19.75 -56.92 -2.74
CA GLY A 757 19.78 -58.36 -3.03
C GLY A 757 21.19 -58.97 -3.19
N ALA A 758 22.26 -58.17 -3.21
CA ALA A 758 23.63 -58.69 -3.14
C ALA A 758 23.87 -59.44 -1.82
N SER A 759 24.63 -60.53 -1.79
CA SER A 759 24.83 -61.23 -0.51
C SER A 759 25.75 -60.43 0.42
N ALA A 760 25.37 -60.29 1.70
CA ALA A 760 26.30 -60.00 2.78
C ALA A 760 26.70 -61.35 3.40
N SER A 761 27.95 -61.79 3.23
CA SER A 761 28.24 -63.23 3.26
C SER A 761 29.60 -63.61 3.82
N SER A 762 29.61 -64.74 4.54
CA SER A 762 30.78 -65.56 4.86
C SER A 762 30.73 -66.96 4.21
N GLN A 763 29.80 -67.15 3.26
CA GLN A 763 29.51 -68.42 2.60
C GLN A 763 30.79 -69.04 2.02
N GLY A 764 31.02 -70.32 2.33
CA GLY A 764 32.22 -71.06 1.94
C GLY A 764 33.37 -71.02 2.95
N LEU A 765 33.28 -70.19 4.00
CA LEU A 765 34.28 -70.11 5.08
C LEU A 765 33.83 -70.79 6.39
N GLY A 766 32.55 -71.16 6.50
CA GLY A 766 31.99 -71.78 7.71
C GLY A 766 31.91 -70.84 8.94
N LEU A 767 32.03 -69.53 8.74
CA LEU A 767 32.00 -68.54 9.83
C LEU A 767 30.56 -68.14 10.19
N ARG A 768 30.31 -67.83 11.47
CA ARG A 768 29.01 -67.33 11.93
C ARG A 768 28.87 -65.82 11.70
N LEU A 769 27.65 -65.38 11.41
CA LEU A 769 27.25 -63.99 11.59
C LEU A 769 26.95 -63.74 13.07
N GLU A 770 27.35 -62.59 13.61
CA GLU A 770 27.09 -62.20 15.01
C GLU A 770 26.20 -60.96 15.11
N ALA A 771 26.22 -60.07 14.11
CA ALA A 771 25.36 -58.88 14.06
C ALA A 771 25.06 -58.41 12.65
N ILE A 772 24.05 -57.55 12.51
CA ILE A 772 23.62 -56.91 11.25
C ILE A 772 23.31 -55.43 11.47
N GLN A 773 23.56 -54.63 10.43
CA GLN A 773 23.00 -53.29 10.26
C GLN A 773 22.28 -53.20 8.92
N VAL A 774 21.15 -52.48 8.86
CA VAL A 774 20.33 -52.28 7.66
C VAL A 774 19.93 -50.81 7.56
N LYS A 775 20.10 -50.18 6.39
CA LYS A 775 19.78 -48.77 6.13
C LYS A 775 18.99 -48.61 4.84
N LEU A 776 17.93 -47.82 4.90
CA LEU A 776 17.17 -47.43 3.71
C LEU A 776 17.64 -46.06 3.22
N ILE A 777 18.07 -45.98 1.97
CA ILE A 777 18.65 -44.75 1.42
C ILE A 777 17.93 -44.39 0.12
N LYS A 778 17.45 -43.16 0.00
CA LYS A 778 16.83 -42.69 -1.25
C LYS A 778 17.84 -42.76 -2.39
N LYS A 779 17.42 -43.30 -3.53
CA LYS A 779 18.27 -43.37 -4.73
C LYS A 779 18.69 -41.96 -5.16
N GLY A 780 19.96 -41.83 -5.53
CA GLY A 780 20.60 -40.54 -5.81
C GLY A 780 21.38 -39.95 -4.61
N ILE A 781 21.21 -40.49 -3.40
CA ILE A 781 22.09 -40.20 -2.26
C ILE A 781 23.30 -41.14 -2.31
N VAL A 782 24.50 -40.57 -2.27
CA VAL A 782 25.75 -41.34 -2.20
C VAL A 782 25.84 -41.98 -0.81
N PHE A 783 26.07 -43.29 -0.78
CA PHE A 783 26.23 -44.07 0.45
C PHE A 783 27.57 -44.80 0.39
N ASP A 784 28.44 -44.56 1.38
CA ASP A 784 29.74 -45.23 1.46
C ASP A 784 29.53 -46.69 1.86
N VAL A 785 29.75 -47.58 0.89
CA VAL A 785 29.58 -49.03 1.07
C VAL A 785 30.77 -49.68 1.77
N GLY A 786 31.91 -49.00 1.91
CA GLY A 786 33.12 -49.41 2.63
C GLY A 786 33.56 -50.88 2.48
N GLY A 787 34.69 -51.16 1.83
CA GLY A 787 35.23 -52.53 1.75
C GLY A 787 34.31 -53.55 1.04
N SER A 788 34.66 -54.84 1.10
CA SER A 788 33.87 -55.92 0.47
C SER A 788 32.74 -56.42 1.38
N ALA A 789 31.53 -56.58 0.83
CA ALA A 789 30.39 -57.21 1.50
C ALA A 789 30.49 -58.74 1.61
N PHE A 790 31.54 -59.32 1.03
CA PHE A 790 31.86 -60.75 1.03
C PHE A 790 33.22 -60.98 1.67
N ALA A 791 33.30 -61.92 2.62
CA ALA A 791 34.57 -62.37 3.17
C ALA A 791 35.30 -63.28 2.16
N VAL A 792 36.58 -63.00 1.88
CA VAL A 792 37.43 -63.75 0.94
C VAL A 792 38.65 -64.31 1.69
N LEU A 793 39.23 -65.41 1.20
CA LEU A 793 40.58 -65.85 1.58
C LEU A 793 41.61 -64.94 0.88
N ASP A 794 42.61 -64.48 1.63
CA ASP A 794 43.59 -63.41 1.36
C ASP A 794 43.94 -63.01 -0.11
N ASP A 795 43.99 -61.68 -0.31
CA ASP A 795 44.64 -60.83 -1.33
C ASP A 795 44.78 -61.29 -2.81
N LYS A 796 43.88 -60.75 -3.68
CA LYS A 796 44.19 -60.12 -5.00
C LYS A 796 42.95 -59.50 -5.66
N PRO A 797 43.06 -58.36 -6.38
CA PRO A 797 41.91 -57.68 -7.00
C PRO A 797 41.70 -58.08 -8.47
N THR A 798 40.46 -58.44 -8.85
CA THR A 798 39.84 -58.31 -10.21
C THR A 798 38.36 -58.74 -10.12
N PRO A 799 37.51 -58.54 -11.15
CA PRO A 799 37.22 -57.36 -11.96
C PRO A 799 35.72 -56.92 -11.83
N THR A 800 35.37 -55.76 -12.38
CA THR A 800 34.04 -55.12 -12.34
C THR A 800 32.90 -55.89 -13.05
N PRO A 801 31.63 -55.82 -12.58
CA PRO A 801 30.48 -56.53 -13.14
C PRO A 801 29.81 -55.82 -14.35
N PRO A 802 28.97 -56.52 -15.15
CA PRO A 802 28.47 -56.08 -16.46
C PRO A 802 27.35 -55.01 -16.38
N PRO A 803 27.06 -54.30 -17.49
CA PRO A 803 26.11 -53.18 -17.49
C PRO A 803 24.64 -53.65 -17.48
N SER A 804 23.77 -52.82 -16.90
CA SER A 804 22.30 -52.94 -16.94
C SER A 804 21.69 -51.61 -17.47
N PRO A 805 20.45 -51.63 -17.99
CA PRO A 805 20.08 -51.01 -19.27
C PRO A 805 19.86 -49.50 -19.22
N THR A 806 20.19 -48.84 -20.32
CA THR A 806 20.05 -47.40 -20.56
C THR A 806 18.69 -47.02 -21.16
N PHE A 807 18.03 -46.02 -20.59
CA PHE A 807 16.97 -45.24 -21.25
C PHE A 807 17.60 -44.02 -21.95
N PRO A 808 17.03 -43.52 -23.07
CA PRO A 808 17.69 -42.53 -23.91
C PRO A 808 17.71 -41.17 -23.22
N THR A 809 18.92 -40.64 -23.03
CA THR A 809 19.18 -39.24 -22.69
C THR A 809 19.35 -38.47 -24.01
N PRO A 810 18.87 -37.22 -24.14
CA PRO A 810 19.06 -36.43 -25.36
C PRO A 810 20.54 -36.40 -25.75
N SER A 811 20.87 -36.92 -26.92
CA SER A 811 22.25 -37.07 -27.39
C SER A 811 22.80 -35.75 -27.89
N PHE A 812 23.83 -35.28 -27.21
CA PHE A 812 24.67 -34.19 -27.64
C PHE A 812 25.61 -34.69 -28.74
N SER A 813 25.70 -34.00 -29.88
CA SER A 813 26.63 -34.40 -30.96
C SER A 813 28.06 -33.92 -30.63
N LEU A 814 28.81 -34.74 -29.90
CA LEU A 814 30.23 -34.55 -29.65
C LEU A 814 31.04 -35.23 -30.78
N THR A 815 31.19 -34.55 -31.92
CA THR A 815 32.11 -35.02 -32.97
C THR A 815 33.57 -34.86 -32.49
N GLY A 816 34.39 -35.90 -32.65
CA GLY A 816 35.83 -35.84 -32.34
C GLY A 816 36.25 -36.05 -30.88
N VAL A 817 35.45 -36.79 -30.08
CA VAL A 817 35.82 -37.23 -28.71
C VAL A 817 35.68 -38.75 -28.57
N ASN A 818 36.49 -39.37 -27.71
CA ASN A 818 36.42 -40.81 -27.43
C ASN A 818 35.33 -41.15 -26.39
N ASP A 819 35.01 -42.43 -26.22
CA ASP A 819 33.90 -42.85 -25.37
C ASP A 819 34.12 -42.58 -23.88
N THR A 820 35.38 -42.55 -23.42
CA THR A 820 35.73 -42.15 -22.05
C THR A 820 35.43 -40.66 -21.83
N GLN A 821 35.79 -39.81 -22.78
CA GLN A 821 35.49 -38.37 -22.75
C GLN A 821 33.99 -38.10 -22.81
N LYS A 822 33.23 -38.85 -23.63
CA LYS A 822 31.77 -38.75 -23.68
C LYS A 822 31.14 -39.16 -22.37
N ALA A 823 31.53 -40.31 -21.82
CA ALA A 823 31.00 -40.82 -20.56
C ALA A 823 31.26 -39.84 -19.40
N TRP A 824 32.49 -39.30 -19.32
CA TRP A 824 32.83 -38.31 -18.32
C TRP A 824 32.04 -37.00 -18.50
N LEU A 825 31.96 -36.45 -19.72
CA LEU A 825 31.19 -35.23 -19.96
C LEU A 825 29.71 -35.43 -19.63
N ASN A 826 29.12 -36.56 -20.02
CA ASN A 826 27.75 -36.94 -19.69
C ASN A 826 27.49 -37.04 -18.19
N SER A 827 28.52 -37.36 -17.40
CA SER A 827 28.40 -37.42 -15.93
C SER A 827 28.34 -36.05 -15.25
N ILE A 828 28.90 -35.00 -15.87
CA ILE A 828 29.01 -33.67 -15.24
C ILE A 828 28.11 -32.60 -15.88
N TYR A 829 27.82 -32.67 -17.18
CA TYR A 829 27.17 -31.56 -17.88
C TYR A 829 25.73 -31.29 -17.41
N PRO A 830 24.87 -32.27 -17.02
CA PRO A 830 23.52 -31.94 -16.55
C PRO A 830 23.56 -31.09 -15.28
N SER A 831 24.47 -31.41 -14.37
CA SER A 831 24.71 -30.63 -13.15
C SER A 831 25.35 -29.28 -13.46
N ALA A 832 26.34 -29.23 -14.34
CA ALA A 832 26.99 -27.98 -14.75
C ALA A 832 26.00 -27.02 -15.45
N GLN A 833 25.13 -27.53 -16.33
CA GLN A 833 24.11 -26.76 -17.02
C GLN A 833 23.07 -26.21 -16.05
N LYS A 834 22.57 -27.05 -15.14
CA LYS A 834 21.64 -26.63 -14.09
C LYS A 834 22.26 -25.54 -13.22
N LEU A 835 23.45 -25.79 -12.67
CA LEU A 835 24.14 -24.86 -11.77
C LEU A 835 24.44 -23.53 -12.46
N ALA A 836 24.95 -23.54 -13.68
CA ALA A 836 25.24 -22.30 -14.42
C ALA A 836 23.95 -21.50 -14.72
N LYS A 837 22.87 -22.15 -15.18
CA LYS A 837 21.59 -21.48 -15.47
C LYS A 837 20.95 -20.87 -14.21
N GLU A 838 20.93 -21.63 -13.11
CA GLU A 838 20.37 -21.17 -11.83
C GLU A 838 21.16 -20.02 -11.21
N ASN A 839 22.43 -19.84 -11.60
CA ASN A 839 23.32 -18.83 -11.03
C ASN A 839 23.76 -17.76 -12.05
N ASP A 840 22.97 -17.54 -13.11
CA ASP A 840 23.18 -16.44 -14.04
C ASP A 840 24.57 -16.50 -14.72
N LEU A 841 25.00 -17.70 -15.12
CA LEU A 841 26.25 -17.97 -15.86
C LEU A 841 25.94 -18.75 -17.14
N PHE A 842 26.88 -18.74 -18.10
CA PHE A 842 26.79 -19.54 -19.33
C PHE A 842 27.26 -21.00 -19.07
N PRO A 843 26.36 -22.01 -19.18
CA PRO A 843 26.74 -23.43 -19.19
C PRO A 843 27.92 -23.76 -20.13
N SER A 844 27.94 -23.15 -21.31
CA SER A 844 28.99 -23.38 -22.32
C SER A 844 30.38 -23.00 -21.80
N ILE A 845 30.48 -21.90 -21.05
CA ILE A 845 31.72 -21.43 -20.42
C ILE A 845 32.16 -22.36 -19.30
N MET A 846 31.26 -22.71 -18.39
CA MET A 846 31.54 -23.59 -17.26
C MET A 846 32.01 -24.97 -17.74
N VAL A 847 31.35 -25.55 -18.74
CA VAL A 847 31.73 -26.85 -19.30
C VAL A 847 33.05 -26.76 -20.09
N SER A 848 33.28 -25.68 -20.84
CA SER A 848 34.54 -25.47 -21.58
C SER A 848 35.75 -25.39 -20.64
N GLN A 849 35.63 -24.67 -19.52
CA GLN A 849 36.67 -24.62 -18.48
C GLN A 849 36.87 -25.98 -17.81
N ALA A 850 35.78 -26.67 -17.42
CA ALA A 850 35.90 -28.00 -16.84
C ALA A 850 36.65 -28.97 -17.77
N ILE A 851 36.37 -28.96 -19.08
CA ILE A 851 37.08 -29.78 -20.06
C ILE A 851 38.59 -29.45 -20.09
N ALA A 852 38.93 -28.16 -20.14
CA ALA A 852 40.29 -27.69 -20.27
C ALA A 852 41.13 -27.96 -19.02
N GLU A 853 40.64 -27.53 -17.87
CA GLU A 853 41.38 -27.50 -16.61
C GLU A 853 41.51 -28.91 -15.99
N SER A 854 40.57 -29.80 -16.29
CA SER A 854 40.59 -31.17 -15.76
C SER A 854 41.21 -32.19 -16.70
N ALA A 855 41.57 -31.81 -17.93
CA ALA A 855 41.93 -32.72 -19.01
C ALA A 855 40.89 -33.84 -19.20
N TRP A 856 39.62 -33.46 -19.41
CA TRP A 856 38.49 -34.42 -19.48
C TRP A 856 38.35 -35.31 -18.24
N GLY A 857 38.56 -34.73 -17.06
CA GLY A 857 38.49 -35.42 -15.77
C GLY A 857 39.71 -36.30 -15.45
N GLN A 858 40.72 -36.34 -16.31
CA GLN A 858 41.87 -37.26 -16.19
C GLN A 858 43.11 -36.64 -15.54
N SER A 859 43.13 -35.33 -15.31
CA SER A 859 44.26 -34.68 -14.64
C SER A 859 44.43 -35.21 -13.20
N GLU A 860 45.66 -35.11 -12.67
CA GLU A 860 45.98 -35.46 -11.29
C GLU A 860 45.04 -34.75 -10.29
N LEU A 861 44.75 -33.46 -10.52
CA LEU A 861 43.84 -32.69 -9.67
C LEU A 861 42.39 -33.15 -9.78
N ALA A 862 41.92 -33.50 -10.98
CA ALA A 862 40.54 -33.96 -11.19
C ALA A 862 40.29 -35.36 -10.63
N THR A 863 41.30 -36.22 -10.63
CA THR A 863 41.22 -37.62 -10.16
C THR A 863 41.47 -37.73 -8.65
N ASN A 864 42.50 -37.06 -8.12
CA ASN A 864 42.89 -37.20 -6.71
C ASN A 864 42.28 -36.15 -5.79
N ALA A 865 41.89 -34.99 -6.33
CA ALA A 865 41.31 -33.89 -5.56
C ALA A 865 39.87 -33.52 -5.98
N ASN A 866 39.30 -34.22 -6.97
CA ASN A 866 38.01 -33.89 -7.59
C ASN A 866 37.93 -32.43 -8.10
N ASN A 867 39.06 -31.76 -8.33
CA ASN A 867 39.10 -30.35 -8.67
C ASN A 867 39.09 -30.18 -10.19
N LEU A 868 37.93 -29.82 -10.74
CA LEU A 868 37.71 -29.73 -12.18
C LEU A 868 38.24 -28.44 -12.80
N PHE A 869 38.54 -27.42 -12.00
CA PHE A 869 38.75 -26.04 -12.46
C PHE A 869 40.10 -25.45 -12.04
N GLY A 870 41.01 -26.28 -11.52
CA GLY A 870 42.33 -25.84 -11.06
C GLY A 870 42.28 -24.81 -9.93
N VAL A 871 41.26 -24.82 -9.08
CA VAL A 871 41.07 -23.76 -8.06
C VAL A 871 42.06 -23.96 -6.91
N LYS A 872 42.95 -22.98 -6.70
CA LYS A 872 43.87 -22.94 -5.56
C LYS A 872 43.15 -22.71 -4.24
N ALA A 873 43.68 -23.28 -3.16
CA ALA A 873 43.22 -23.07 -1.80
C ALA A 873 43.85 -21.80 -1.21
N ASP A 874 43.18 -20.66 -1.40
CA ASP A 874 43.55 -19.40 -0.77
C ASP A 874 43.24 -19.39 0.75
N ALA A 875 43.57 -18.29 1.44
CA ALA A 875 43.38 -18.15 2.89
C ALA A 875 41.92 -18.26 3.37
N SER A 876 40.95 -18.02 2.48
CA SER A 876 39.52 -18.15 2.78
C SER A 876 39.05 -19.61 2.73
N TRP A 877 39.79 -20.50 2.07
CA TRP A 877 39.42 -21.91 1.96
C TRP A 877 39.59 -22.65 3.29
N LYS A 878 38.49 -23.23 3.77
CA LYS A 878 38.43 -24.03 5.02
C LYS A 878 38.33 -25.53 4.80
N GLY A 879 38.14 -25.98 3.55
CA GLY A 879 38.04 -27.39 3.21
C GLY A 879 39.38 -28.09 3.07
N TYR A 880 39.35 -29.37 2.69
CA TYR A 880 40.56 -30.16 2.45
C TYR A 880 41.40 -29.53 1.33
N LYS A 881 42.72 -29.74 1.42
CA LYS A 881 43.69 -29.26 0.44
C LYS A 881 44.40 -30.45 -0.21
N TYR A 882 44.77 -30.29 -1.47
CA TYR A 882 45.62 -31.23 -2.19
C TYR A 882 46.83 -30.48 -2.73
N LYS A 883 48.03 -30.91 -2.34
CA LYS A 883 49.27 -30.25 -2.75
C LYS A 883 49.74 -30.86 -4.07
N ALA A 884 49.84 -30.04 -5.10
CA ALA A 884 50.28 -30.47 -6.44
C ALA A 884 51.25 -29.45 -7.03
N TRP A 885 52.08 -29.91 -7.97
CA TRP A 885 52.95 -29.04 -8.73
C TRP A 885 52.14 -28.24 -9.75
N THR A 886 52.40 -26.94 -9.82
CA THR A 886 51.82 -26.05 -10.82
C THR A 886 52.89 -25.15 -11.42
N THR A 887 52.63 -24.68 -12.63
CA THR A 887 53.57 -23.85 -13.39
C THR A 887 53.20 -22.38 -13.19
N GLU A 888 54.08 -21.58 -12.60
CA GLU A 888 53.90 -20.14 -12.42
C GLU A 888 54.93 -19.37 -13.25
N VAL A 889 54.61 -18.14 -13.64
CA VAL A 889 55.56 -17.22 -14.29
C VAL A 889 55.87 -16.09 -13.31
N VAL A 890 57.10 -16.04 -12.81
CA VAL A 890 57.58 -14.98 -11.92
C VAL A 890 58.74 -14.28 -12.62
N ASN A 891 58.64 -12.96 -12.81
CA ASN A 891 59.64 -12.14 -13.51
C ASN A 891 59.99 -12.63 -14.94
N GLY A 892 59.00 -13.17 -15.68
CA GLY A 892 59.19 -13.64 -17.05
C GLY A 892 59.84 -15.02 -17.19
N GLN A 893 60.11 -15.73 -16.08
CA GLN A 893 60.58 -17.11 -16.10
C GLN A 893 59.52 -18.08 -15.57
N THR A 894 59.32 -19.16 -16.32
CA THR A 894 58.43 -20.26 -15.97
C THR A 894 59.09 -21.14 -14.92
N ILE A 895 58.53 -21.18 -13.70
CA ILE A 895 58.99 -22.03 -12.60
C ILE A 895 57.89 -23.02 -12.22
N LYS A 896 58.27 -24.24 -11.81
CA LYS A 896 57.34 -25.17 -11.15
C LYS A 896 57.38 -24.94 -9.65
N VAL A 897 56.22 -24.68 -9.06
CA VAL A 897 56.07 -24.51 -7.61
C VAL A 897 55.00 -25.46 -7.10
N GLN A 898 55.16 -25.93 -5.87
CA GLN A 898 54.06 -26.62 -5.19
C GLN A 898 53.05 -25.61 -4.70
N ALA A 899 51.78 -25.82 -5.04
CA ALA A 899 50.67 -25.02 -4.55
C ALA A 899 49.62 -25.91 -3.89
N ASP A 900 48.91 -25.35 -2.92
CA ASP A 900 47.73 -26.00 -2.34
C ASP A 900 46.52 -25.73 -3.24
N PHE A 901 45.87 -26.80 -3.69
CA PHE A 901 44.61 -26.77 -4.42
C PHE A 901 43.45 -27.17 -3.51
N ARG A 902 42.25 -26.64 -3.81
CA ARG A 902 41.02 -27.07 -3.13
C ARG A 902 40.78 -28.55 -3.44
N LYS A 903 40.53 -29.35 -2.41
CA LYS A 903 40.16 -30.76 -2.53
C LYS A 903 38.69 -30.93 -2.17
N TYR A 904 37.96 -31.58 -3.06
CA TYR A 904 36.53 -31.83 -2.93
C TYR A 904 36.25 -33.32 -2.73
N ASN A 905 35.12 -33.64 -2.11
CA ASN A 905 34.70 -35.04 -1.95
C ASN A 905 34.13 -35.62 -3.26
N SER A 906 33.67 -34.75 -4.17
CA SER A 906 33.18 -35.15 -5.49
C SER A 906 33.39 -34.05 -6.54
N GLN A 907 33.39 -34.44 -7.82
CA GLN A 907 33.42 -33.48 -8.93
C GLN A 907 32.20 -32.53 -8.92
N ALA A 908 31.05 -32.96 -8.38
CA ALA A 908 29.86 -32.12 -8.22
C ALA A 908 30.06 -30.97 -7.21
N GLU A 909 30.82 -31.19 -6.14
CA GLU A 909 31.21 -30.13 -5.21
C GLU A 909 32.14 -29.11 -5.90
N SER A 910 33.04 -29.57 -6.77
CA SER A 910 33.88 -28.67 -7.57
C SER A 910 33.07 -27.79 -8.52
N LEU A 911 32.00 -28.31 -9.14
CA LEU A 911 31.05 -27.51 -9.93
C LEU A 911 30.36 -26.44 -9.08
N THR A 912 29.95 -26.77 -7.86
CA THR A 912 29.27 -25.84 -6.95
C THR A 912 30.22 -24.75 -6.45
N ASP A 913 31.45 -25.11 -6.10
CA ASP A 913 32.47 -24.16 -5.65
C ASP A 913 32.95 -23.24 -6.78
N TYR A 914 33.00 -23.72 -8.03
CA TYR A 914 33.25 -22.87 -9.19
C TYR A 914 32.22 -21.74 -9.30
N VAL A 915 30.92 -22.05 -9.19
CA VAL A 915 29.86 -21.03 -9.19
C VAL A 915 30.06 -20.03 -8.06
N THR A 916 30.36 -20.54 -6.86
CA THR A 916 30.65 -19.69 -5.69
C THR A 916 31.80 -18.74 -5.97
N LYS A 917 32.91 -19.23 -6.54
CA LYS A 917 34.07 -18.42 -6.91
C LYS A 917 33.68 -17.31 -7.91
N ILE A 918 32.93 -17.62 -8.95
CA ILE A 918 32.52 -16.63 -9.97
C ILE A 918 31.50 -15.62 -9.42
N ARG A 919 30.61 -16.01 -8.52
CA ARG A 919 29.54 -15.14 -8.00
C ARG A 919 29.95 -14.31 -6.79
N THR A 920 30.97 -14.73 -6.03
CA THR A 920 31.26 -14.13 -4.71
C THR A 920 32.66 -13.54 -4.54
N THR A 921 33.59 -13.79 -5.48
CA THR A 921 34.95 -13.23 -5.36
C THR A 921 34.91 -11.70 -5.50
N MET A 922 35.40 -10.98 -4.49
CA MET A 922 35.45 -9.51 -4.48
C MET A 922 36.79 -8.98 -5.02
N ASN A 923 36.75 -7.79 -5.63
CA ASN A 923 37.90 -6.95 -5.96
C ASN A 923 37.57 -5.50 -5.58
N GLY A 924 38.02 -5.07 -4.39
CA GLY A 924 37.53 -3.84 -3.77
C GLY A 924 36.04 -3.93 -3.44
N SER A 925 35.25 -2.95 -3.86
CA SER A 925 33.80 -2.90 -3.65
C SER A 925 32.96 -3.62 -4.73
N ALA A 926 33.59 -4.22 -5.75
CA ALA A 926 32.91 -4.89 -6.85
C ALA A 926 33.21 -6.39 -6.90
N TYR A 927 32.31 -7.19 -7.48
CA TYR A 927 32.57 -8.60 -7.74
C TYR A 927 33.54 -8.74 -8.91
N ARG A 928 34.66 -9.44 -8.67
CA ARG A 928 35.77 -9.62 -9.61
C ARG A 928 35.31 -10.18 -10.96
N TYR A 929 34.35 -11.10 -10.96
CA TYR A 929 33.87 -11.79 -12.17
C TYR A 929 32.45 -11.37 -12.59
N GLN A 930 31.96 -10.20 -12.17
CA GLN A 930 30.60 -9.77 -12.53
C GLN A 930 30.38 -9.67 -14.04
N GLY A 931 31.41 -9.37 -14.83
CA GLY A 931 31.30 -9.32 -16.29
C GLY A 931 31.04 -10.69 -16.94
N VAL A 932 31.21 -11.79 -16.20
CA VAL A 932 30.97 -13.17 -16.68
C VAL A 932 29.48 -13.53 -16.60
N TRP A 933 28.71 -12.82 -15.77
CA TRP A 933 27.30 -13.11 -15.52
C TRP A 933 26.46 -12.87 -16.77
N ARG A 934 25.46 -13.71 -17.05
CA ARG A 934 24.59 -13.56 -18.24
C ARG A 934 23.84 -12.24 -18.24
N SER A 935 23.51 -11.71 -17.05
CA SER A 935 22.94 -10.38 -16.92
C SER A 935 23.84 -9.26 -17.45
N ASN A 936 25.16 -9.47 -17.48
CA ASN A 936 26.17 -8.46 -17.79
C ASN A 936 26.92 -8.75 -19.11
N ALA A 937 27.00 -10.01 -19.53
CA ALA A 937 27.58 -10.46 -20.79
C ALA A 937 26.47 -10.95 -21.74
N ARG A 938 26.36 -10.32 -22.92
CA ARG A 938 25.32 -10.66 -23.91
C ARG A 938 25.53 -12.01 -24.59
N THR A 939 26.78 -12.46 -24.66
CA THR A 939 27.15 -13.72 -25.32
C THR A 939 28.24 -14.46 -24.52
N TYR A 940 28.40 -15.77 -24.75
CA TYR A 940 29.49 -16.54 -24.14
C TYR A 940 30.87 -16.00 -24.53
N GLN A 941 31.01 -15.37 -25.71
CA GLN A 941 32.27 -14.70 -26.10
C GLN A 941 32.57 -13.50 -25.19
N ASN A 942 31.56 -12.70 -24.81
CA ASN A 942 31.73 -11.61 -23.85
C ASN A 942 32.11 -12.17 -22.46
N ALA A 943 31.46 -13.26 -22.03
CA ALA A 943 31.77 -13.90 -20.77
C ALA A 943 33.20 -14.51 -20.74
N ALA A 944 33.65 -15.09 -21.85
CA ALA A 944 35.02 -15.60 -22.01
C ALA A 944 36.06 -14.48 -21.88
N GLN A 945 35.80 -13.32 -22.50
CA GLN A 945 36.65 -12.15 -22.37
C GLN A 945 36.65 -11.63 -20.91
N ALA A 946 35.47 -11.53 -20.29
CA ALA A 946 35.33 -11.07 -18.91
C ALA A 946 36.01 -11.98 -17.88
N LEU A 947 36.15 -13.29 -18.16
CA LEU A 947 36.93 -14.20 -17.32
C LEU A 947 38.42 -13.84 -17.30
N LYS A 948 38.99 -13.49 -18.46
CA LYS A 948 40.37 -12.99 -18.56
C LYS A 948 40.51 -11.64 -17.87
N ASP A 949 39.59 -10.71 -18.13
CA ASP A 949 39.61 -9.38 -17.51
C ASP A 949 39.48 -9.46 -15.98
N GLY A 950 38.73 -10.45 -15.46
CA GLY A 950 38.64 -10.79 -14.04
C GLY A 950 39.85 -11.54 -13.48
N GLY A 951 40.89 -11.78 -14.28
CA GLY A 951 42.13 -12.43 -13.85
C GLY A 951 41.98 -13.93 -13.54
N TYR A 952 41.06 -14.63 -14.22
CA TYR A 952 40.93 -16.09 -14.05
C TYR A 952 42.15 -16.85 -14.60
N ALA A 953 42.74 -16.36 -15.69
CA ALA A 953 43.97 -16.88 -16.27
C ALA A 953 44.83 -15.74 -16.81
N THR A 954 46.15 -15.92 -16.76
CA THR A 954 47.14 -14.97 -17.30
C THR A 954 47.44 -15.21 -18.79
N ASP A 955 46.91 -16.30 -19.37
CA ASP A 955 47.05 -16.63 -20.79
C ASP A 955 46.30 -15.59 -21.65
N PRO A 956 46.99 -14.85 -22.55
CA PRO A 956 46.35 -13.87 -23.40
C PRO A 956 45.32 -14.48 -24.35
N ASP A 957 45.47 -15.75 -24.71
CA ASP A 957 44.58 -16.51 -25.60
C ASP A 957 43.49 -17.28 -24.86
N TYR A 958 43.37 -17.13 -23.53
CA TYR A 958 42.37 -17.86 -22.72
C TYR A 958 40.93 -17.71 -23.24
N PRO A 959 40.43 -16.50 -23.58
CA PRO A 959 39.09 -16.34 -24.14
C PRO A 959 38.93 -17.09 -25.46
N LYS A 960 39.95 -17.00 -26.34
CA LYS A 960 39.95 -17.68 -27.64
C LYS A 960 39.92 -19.20 -27.45
N ASN A 961 40.74 -19.73 -26.53
CA ASN A 961 40.82 -21.14 -26.21
C ASN A 961 39.53 -21.72 -25.63
N LEU A 962 38.74 -20.91 -24.91
CA LEU A 962 37.41 -21.28 -24.43
C LEU A 962 36.38 -21.27 -25.55
N ILE A 963 36.36 -20.21 -26.37
CA ILE A 963 35.45 -20.04 -27.50
C ILE A 963 35.67 -21.14 -28.54
N ASP A 964 36.91 -21.45 -28.90
CA ASP A 964 37.24 -22.51 -29.85
C ASP A 964 36.75 -23.87 -29.36
N ARG A 965 36.82 -24.14 -28.05
CA ARG A 965 36.26 -25.37 -27.44
C ARG A 965 34.74 -25.39 -27.50
N ILE A 966 34.09 -24.26 -27.20
CA ILE A 966 32.64 -24.11 -27.27
C ILE A 966 32.16 -24.39 -28.70
N VAL A 967 32.82 -23.81 -29.70
CA VAL A 967 32.50 -24.02 -31.12
C VAL A 967 32.79 -25.46 -31.54
N LYS A 968 33.98 -25.97 -31.24
CA LYS A 968 34.42 -27.34 -31.61
C LYS A 968 33.47 -28.40 -31.08
N TYR A 969 33.01 -28.25 -29.84
CA TYR A 969 32.12 -29.20 -29.19
C TYR A 969 30.69 -28.70 -29.09
N ARG A 970 30.26 -27.70 -29.87
CA ARG A 970 28.87 -27.18 -29.88
C ARG A 970 28.25 -26.91 -28.50
N LEU A 971 29.08 -26.49 -27.53
CA LEU A 971 28.64 -26.25 -26.15
C LEU A 971 27.70 -25.06 -26.05
N ASP A 972 27.62 -24.21 -27.08
CA ASP A 972 26.66 -23.11 -27.24
C ASP A 972 25.20 -23.60 -27.10
N THR A 973 24.94 -24.85 -27.46
CA THR A 973 23.61 -25.46 -27.31
C THR A 973 23.18 -25.69 -25.85
N LEU A 974 24.10 -25.53 -24.90
CA LEU A 974 23.81 -25.66 -23.47
C LEU A 974 23.28 -24.37 -22.84
N ASP A 975 23.56 -23.20 -23.43
CA ASP A 975 23.22 -21.87 -22.90
C ASP A 975 21.72 -21.56 -22.96
#